data_AF-A0A378V2I2-F1
#
_entry.id   AF-A0A378V2I2-F1
#
_cell.length_a   1.000
_cell.length_b   1.000
_cell.length_c   1.000
_cell.angle_alpha   90.00
_cell.angle_beta   90.00
_cell.angle_gamma   90.00
#
_symmetry.space_group_name_H-M   'P 1'
#
loop_
_entity.id
_entity.type
_entity.pdbx_description
1 polymer ?
#
loop_
_entity_poly.entity_id
_entity_poly.type
_entity_poly.pdbx_seq_one_letter_code
_entity_poly.pdbx_strand_id
1 'polypeptide(L)'
;MTRGLHRGFVRVVATMALVVLTGLATVLAGLTLPTAAAQESATGAKRFGACLAAQKTGDLLLLFDESSSLQQSDPQGARVQAARYLLETLGRYVGRVDADLEVASAGFSDTYTPEHDWTRLTDANAGELAQQLGSLESKNTGIDTDYWVALDGARQALAARAKNSEGGQRCQAIAWFSDGKIDFTARDVAKPYAEGVDLSSQEGVDQARQRAIESICRSGGVADQVRSSGIVMLGIGLGATTAPADFDVMSAISTGKGLAGKTCGDKTDPVPGDFYSVADIDDMLFAFDALNPDPGIESQGAVCQLQVCPEAKHNFVLDRSIKSVTILGSGDVPGVVPYLVSPSGQTVELPRKDRSTDVDVAGVKVTYEWLSETGQNIVMQNTGGGEWIGQWGIVYVDTAGKHPDAVSKVSIHISTDIFPALVGSGGKQGPDVTWHSGQTLDGLTFGLVDGQNKPVTPTDLVGSATLSAQLVPAGAAPIELLREVPKEDIGKPVKVDLSQVEPGPATLKMSLVVTTAPAVDLAGVQVAPGTQLSPQNVDVNLQILPKLGLPSPGERIDFGSVQAAQGATASLNITGPGCVWIADSDAVTVDAGPEGIGTPKVTSAANSPGNCLKVQEGQTGKLDVTLRTEQDGHGGLNGTVPLHVAALDNPDDSQTVQVPFSASLIKPLSTVNFVLVLIAALLLGPGIPLGLLYLSKWWVSKIPDIPLLAERIRVEVRSDIALRDGEPFAMVDTDLVNPVPGLAGGTRRLSVLGTTLTVVLGRSPFGAGHVRVDAGHLVSTGSELPATDDTGLHAVLPLAVHNTWVVLHDPRGPSTDAEVLLLVSGNTDIAAREQLYEEVARRLPEVLNGLRLQAVQAGLASPHDDAGPGASPFGETAVGAPVGYDPFADGGQASAPMSPPPMSPPPMAPPPRGPEPMGPGPGPAPGQPGPAQQPRYDSDPFNPFGEGA
;
A
#
# COMPACT_ATOMS: atom_id res chain seq x y z
N MET A 1 -19.93 -55.52 3.63
CA MET A 1 -20.64 -56.82 3.56
C MET A 1 -21.32 -56.89 2.19
N THR A 2 -20.68 -57.48 1.18
CA THR A 2 -20.87 -58.89 0.73
C THR A 2 -22.16 -59.18 -0.04
N ARG A 3 -22.15 -58.96 -1.36
CA ARG A 3 -22.18 -60.02 -2.42
C ARG A 3 -22.60 -59.42 -3.77
N GLY A 4 -21.95 -59.86 -4.84
CA GLY A 4 -22.40 -59.61 -6.22
C GLY A 4 -23.04 -60.84 -6.85
N LEU A 5 -23.00 -60.89 -8.19
CA LEU A 5 -23.27 -62.01 -9.10
C LEU A 5 -24.75 -62.26 -9.52
N HIS A 6 -25.03 -61.76 -10.74
CA HIS A 6 -25.35 -62.56 -11.94
C HIS A 6 -26.80 -62.80 -12.43
N ARG A 7 -27.00 -62.29 -13.67
CA ARG A 7 -27.50 -62.96 -14.90
C ARG A 7 -29.02 -63.16 -15.14
N GLY A 8 -29.46 -62.58 -16.26
CA GLY A 8 -30.44 -63.14 -17.22
C GLY A 8 -30.04 -62.67 -18.62
N PHE A 9 -29.54 -63.55 -19.51
CA PHE A 9 -30.26 -64.29 -20.56
C PHE A 9 -30.84 -63.40 -21.70
N VAL A 10 -30.66 -63.58 -23.03
CA VAL A 10 -29.74 -64.28 -23.98
C VAL A 10 -30.54 -64.66 -25.27
N ARG A 11 -29.88 -64.59 -26.47
CA ARG A 11 -30.33 -64.97 -27.85
C ARG A 11 -31.21 -63.92 -28.56
N VAL A 12 -30.95 -63.55 -29.83
CA VAL A 12 -31.09 -64.27 -31.14
C VAL A 12 -30.33 -63.47 -32.24
N VAL A 13 -29.67 -63.96 -33.32
CA VAL A 13 -29.34 -65.32 -33.83
C VAL A 13 -28.04 -65.39 -34.68
N ALA A 14 -27.31 -66.51 -34.54
CA ALA A 14 -26.50 -67.31 -35.48
C ALA A 14 -26.01 -66.82 -36.89
N THR A 15 -24.67 -66.75 -37.04
CA THR A 15 -23.76 -67.34 -38.08
C THR A 15 -24.13 -67.42 -39.59
N MET A 16 -23.22 -66.96 -40.47
CA MET A 16 -22.19 -67.81 -41.14
C MET A 16 -21.20 -67.04 -42.07
N ALA A 17 -20.16 -67.77 -42.52
CA ALA A 17 -19.28 -67.54 -43.70
C ALA A 17 -18.07 -66.58 -43.59
N LEU A 18 -16.90 -67.18 -43.36
CA LEU A 18 -15.56 -66.67 -43.64
C LEU A 18 -15.21 -66.92 -45.14
N VAL A 19 -14.24 -66.16 -45.68
CA VAL A 19 -13.56 -66.34 -46.99
C VAL A 19 -14.33 -65.82 -48.22
N VAL A 20 -14.07 -64.56 -48.62
CA VAL A 20 -13.37 -64.14 -49.89
C VAL A 20 -12.85 -62.69 -49.68
N LEU A 21 -11.75 -62.29 -50.34
CA LEU A 21 -11.10 -60.95 -50.37
C LEU A 21 -10.43 -60.52 -49.04
N THR A 22 -9.14 -60.15 -48.95
CA THR A 22 -8.10 -59.85 -49.97
C THR A 22 -8.59 -58.94 -51.10
N GLY A 23 -9.06 -57.75 -50.73
CA GLY A 23 -9.52 -56.76 -51.71
C GLY A 23 -10.28 -55.57 -51.16
N LEU A 24 -9.82 -54.95 -50.07
CA LEU A 24 -10.11 -53.54 -49.73
C LEU A 24 -9.09 -52.98 -48.72
N ALA A 25 -7.80 -53.03 -49.09
CA ALA A 25 -6.70 -52.42 -48.32
C ALA A 25 -6.37 -50.99 -48.80
N THR A 26 -7.32 -50.33 -49.45
CA THR A 26 -7.23 -48.98 -50.01
C THR A 26 -8.57 -48.27 -49.81
N VAL A 27 -8.54 -46.94 -49.65
CA VAL A 27 -9.71 -46.07 -49.34
C VAL A 27 -10.25 -46.16 -47.89
N LEU A 28 -9.35 -46.13 -46.90
CA LEU A 28 -9.68 -45.62 -45.55
C LEU A 28 -8.53 -44.83 -44.87
N ALA A 29 -7.50 -44.49 -45.64
CA ALA A 29 -6.60 -43.38 -45.34
C ALA A 29 -7.05 -42.18 -46.19
N GLY A 30 -7.64 -41.15 -45.58
CA GLY A 30 -8.21 -40.02 -46.34
C GLY A 30 -9.26 -39.15 -45.64
N LEU A 31 -9.61 -39.43 -44.38
CA LEU A 31 -10.46 -38.55 -43.56
C LEU A 31 -9.81 -38.27 -42.20
N THR A 32 -8.57 -37.78 -42.22
CA THR A 32 -8.13 -36.83 -41.20
C THR A 32 -8.94 -35.55 -41.42
N LEU A 33 -10.07 -35.43 -40.73
CA LEU A 33 -10.66 -34.11 -40.50
C LEU A 33 -9.54 -33.21 -39.97
N PRO A 34 -9.33 -32.00 -40.52
CA PRO A 34 -8.41 -31.06 -39.89
C PRO A 34 -8.94 -30.82 -38.48
N THR A 35 -8.16 -31.23 -37.49
CA THR A 35 -8.34 -30.73 -36.12
C THR A 35 -8.24 -29.22 -36.24
N ALA A 36 -9.37 -28.53 -36.03
CA ALA A 36 -9.34 -27.10 -35.84
C ALA A 36 -8.29 -26.84 -34.76
N ALA A 37 -7.25 -26.07 -35.11
CA ALA A 37 -6.25 -25.68 -34.14
C ALA A 37 -7.01 -24.94 -33.02
N ALA A 38 -7.05 -25.55 -31.84
CA ALA A 38 -7.55 -24.85 -30.67
C ALA A 38 -6.60 -23.67 -30.48
N GLN A 39 -7.11 -22.47 -30.75
CA GLN A 39 -6.34 -21.23 -30.72
C GLN A 39 -5.76 -21.10 -29.32
N GLU A 40 -4.45 -21.33 -29.19
CA GLU A 40 -3.78 -21.39 -27.90
C GLU A 40 -3.94 -20.02 -27.24
N SER A 41 -4.54 -19.99 -26.04
CA SER A 41 -4.86 -18.73 -25.37
C SER A 41 -3.57 -17.94 -25.14
N ALA A 42 -3.47 -16.78 -25.79
CA ALA A 42 -2.24 -15.98 -25.78
C ALA A 42 -1.79 -15.66 -24.34
N THR A 43 -0.51 -15.90 -24.08
CA THR A 43 0.16 -15.61 -22.81
C THR A 43 0.01 -14.15 -22.40
N GLY A 44 0.06 -13.87 -21.10
CA GLY A 44 -0.08 -12.53 -20.54
C GLY A 44 0.84 -11.49 -21.19
N ALA A 45 2.11 -11.83 -21.38
CA ALA A 45 3.10 -10.96 -22.01
C ALA A 45 2.78 -10.66 -23.47
N LYS A 46 2.34 -11.68 -24.23
CA LYS A 46 1.88 -11.51 -25.62
C LYS A 46 0.64 -10.61 -25.70
N ARG A 47 -0.26 -10.68 -24.71
CA ARG A 47 -1.40 -9.75 -24.58
C ARG A 47 -0.97 -8.32 -24.27
N PHE A 48 -0.01 -8.12 -23.35
CA PHE A 48 0.52 -6.80 -23.03
C PHE A 48 1.22 -6.17 -24.23
N GLY A 49 2.07 -6.92 -24.94
CA GLY A 49 2.69 -6.50 -26.20
C GLY A 49 1.66 -6.20 -27.30
N ALA A 50 0.66 -7.07 -27.51
CA ALA A 50 -0.40 -6.83 -28.49
C ALA A 50 -1.23 -5.57 -28.20
N CYS A 51 -1.45 -5.27 -26.92
CA CYS A 51 -2.08 -4.03 -26.47
C CYS A 51 -1.15 -2.83 -26.77
N LEU A 52 0.14 -2.87 -26.39
CA LEU A 52 1.09 -1.78 -26.63
C LEU A 52 1.25 -1.47 -28.13
N ALA A 53 1.30 -2.50 -28.98
CA ALA A 53 1.35 -2.35 -30.44
C ALA A 53 0.16 -1.53 -30.99
N ALA A 54 -1.02 -1.67 -30.37
CA ALA A 54 -2.25 -1.00 -30.76
C ALA A 54 -2.43 0.39 -30.11
N GLN A 55 -2.40 0.46 -28.77
CA GLN A 55 -2.74 1.66 -27.99
C GLN A 55 -1.60 2.67 -27.92
N LYS A 56 -0.36 2.26 -28.26
CA LYS A 56 0.87 3.07 -28.20
C LYS A 56 1.14 3.72 -26.84
N THR A 57 0.45 3.33 -25.77
CA THR A 57 0.61 3.90 -24.43
C THR A 57 0.47 2.81 -23.37
N GLY A 58 1.31 2.84 -22.34
CA GLY A 58 1.22 1.86 -21.27
C GLY A 58 2.04 2.18 -20.02
N ASP A 59 1.80 1.39 -18.98
CA ASP A 59 2.42 1.47 -17.67
C ASP A 59 2.91 0.08 -17.25
N LEU A 60 4.20 -0.08 -16.98
CA LEU A 60 4.78 -1.30 -16.40
C LEU A 60 5.32 -1.01 -14.99
N LEU A 61 4.80 -1.72 -13.99
CA LEU A 61 5.34 -1.69 -12.64
C LEU A 61 6.27 -2.89 -12.40
N LEU A 62 7.53 -2.63 -12.05
CA LEU A 62 8.46 -3.63 -11.54
C LEU A 62 8.28 -3.74 -10.01
N LEU A 63 7.75 -4.88 -9.54
CA LEU A 63 7.43 -5.12 -8.14
C LEU A 63 8.41 -6.14 -7.55
N PHE A 64 9.34 -5.67 -6.73
CA PHE A 64 10.41 -6.48 -6.14
C PHE A 64 10.11 -6.86 -4.70
N ASP A 65 10.27 -8.14 -4.40
CA ASP A 65 10.42 -8.61 -3.03
C ASP A 65 11.73 -8.06 -2.44
N GLU A 66 11.67 -7.61 -1.19
CA GLU A 66 12.80 -7.11 -0.40
C GLU A 66 13.01 -7.88 0.90
N SER A 67 12.29 -9.00 1.09
CA SER A 67 12.34 -9.83 2.29
C SER A 67 13.73 -10.45 2.53
N SER A 68 13.99 -10.81 3.79
CA SER A 68 15.30 -11.33 4.22
C SER A 68 15.65 -12.74 3.73
N SER A 69 14.69 -13.50 3.18
CA SER A 69 14.93 -14.81 2.54
C SER A 69 15.81 -14.68 1.28
N LEU A 70 15.73 -13.53 0.59
CA LEU A 70 16.53 -13.19 -0.58
C LEU A 70 18.05 -13.23 -0.34
N GLN A 71 18.50 -13.14 0.91
CA GLN A 71 19.93 -13.33 1.25
C GLN A 71 20.43 -14.75 0.96
N GLN A 72 19.53 -15.72 0.82
CA GLN A 72 19.84 -17.13 0.54
C GLN A 72 19.38 -17.57 -0.85
N SER A 73 18.21 -17.10 -1.31
CA SER A 73 17.62 -17.45 -2.61
C SER A 73 18.11 -16.59 -3.78
N ASP A 74 18.44 -15.31 -3.54
CA ASP A 74 19.01 -14.39 -4.54
C ASP A 74 20.26 -13.63 -4.00
N PRO A 75 21.34 -14.34 -3.62
CA PRO A 75 22.53 -13.73 -3.04
C PRO A 75 23.36 -12.88 -4.02
N GLN A 76 23.05 -12.91 -5.32
CA GLN A 76 23.77 -12.18 -6.38
C GLN A 76 22.91 -11.08 -7.05
N GLY A 77 21.69 -10.83 -6.58
CA GLY A 77 20.81 -9.81 -7.14
C GLY A 77 20.32 -10.13 -8.56
N ALA A 78 20.19 -11.41 -8.91
CA ALA A 78 19.69 -11.89 -10.20
C ALA A 78 18.35 -11.22 -10.56
N ARG A 79 17.44 -11.02 -9.60
CA ARG A 79 16.16 -10.33 -9.84
C ARG A 79 16.32 -8.96 -10.49
N VAL A 80 17.38 -8.22 -10.12
CA VAL A 80 17.71 -6.91 -10.71
C VAL A 80 18.33 -7.09 -12.08
N GLN A 81 19.25 -8.04 -12.27
CA GLN A 81 19.88 -8.30 -13.58
C GLN A 81 18.84 -8.69 -14.65
N ALA A 82 17.85 -9.49 -14.28
CA ALA A 82 16.67 -9.76 -15.10
C ALA A 82 15.88 -8.51 -15.47
N ALA A 83 15.57 -7.68 -14.48
CA ALA A 83 14.83 -6.44 -14.72
C ALA A 83 15.60 -5.49 -15.64
N ARG A 84 16.94 -5.43 -15.57
CA ARG A 84 17.77 -4.70 -16.54
C ARG A 84 17.55 -5.21 -17.96
N TYR A 85 17.69 -6.52 -18.17
CA TYR A 85 17.49 -7.14 -19.49
C TYR A 85 16.07 -6.93 -20.03
N LEU A 86 15.06 -6.97 -19.17
CA LEU A 86 13.68 -6.67 -19.53
C LEU A 86 13.53 -5.21 -20.00
N LEU A 87 14.11 -4.24 -19.28
CA LEU A 87 14.05 -2.83 -19.68
C LEU A 87 14.78 -2.54 -20.99
N GLU A 88 15.93 -3.17 -21.23
CA GLU A 88 16.66 -3.03 -22.50
C GLU A 88 15.91 -3.66 -23.67
N THR A 89 15.21 -4.78 -23.45
CA THR A 89 14.41 -5.45 -24.47
C THR A 89 13.12 -4.70 -24.76
N LEU A 90 12.42 -4.21 -23.74
CA LEU A 90 11.25 -3.35 -23.89
C LEU A 90 11.61 -1.99 -24.48
N GLY A 91 12.75 -1.38 -24.15
CA GLY A 91 13.19 -0.10 -24.72
C GLY A 91 13.36 -0.17 -26.24
N ARG A 92 13.99 -1.24 -26.73
CA ARG A 92 14.09 -1.57 -28.17
C ARG A 92 12.71 -1.79 -28.80
N TYR A 93 11.84 -2.59 -28.16
CA TYR A 93 10.49 -2.85 -28.67
C TYR A 93 9.64 -1.57 -28.76
N VAL A 94 9.64 -0.74 -27.72
CA VAL A 94 8.90 0.52 -27.64
C VAL A 94 9.34 1.48 -28.76
N GLY A 95 10.63 1.52 -29.07
CA GLY A 95 11.16 2.22 -30.25
C GLY A 95 10.71 1.62 -31.59
N ARG A 96 10.62 0.28 -31.70
CA ARG A 96 10.12 -0.43 -32.90
C ARG A 96 8.65 -0.12 -33.20
N VAL A 97 7.80 -0.02 -32.18
CA VAL A 97 6.35 0.21 -32.33
C VAL A 97 5.90 1.65 -32.14
N ASP A 98 6.82 2.59 -31.89
CA ASP A 98 6.53 4.00 -31.56
C ASP A 98 5.50 4.14 -30.42
N ALA A 99 5.78 3.48 -29.29
CA ALA A 99 4.95 3.54 -28.09
C ALA A 99 5.52 4.50 -27.02
N ASP A 100 4.65 4.87 -26.08
CA ASP A 100 4.95 5.60 -24.86
C ASP A 100 4.71 4.67 -23.66
N LEU A 101 5.70 3.84 -23.36
CA LEU A 101 5.70 2.99 -22.17
C LEU A 101 6.38 3.72 -21.03
N GLU A 102 5.66 3.96 -19.95
CA GLU A 102 6.24 4.43 -18.69
C GLU A 102 6.47 3.26 -17.74
N VAL A 103 7.60 3.30 -17.03
CA VAL A 103 8.03 2.27 -16.08
C VAL A 103 8.20 2.91 -14.70
N ALA A 104 7.74 2.23 -13.66
CA ALA A 104 8.08 2.51 -12.27
C ALA A 104 8.62 1.24 -11.60
N SER A 105 9.26 1.40 -10.44
CA SER A 105 9.60 0.27 -9.57
C SER A 105 9.14 0.50 -8.13
N ALA A 106 8.82 -0.60 -7.46
CA ALA A 106 8.45 -0.62 -6.04
C ALA A 106 9.00 -1.87 -5.36
N GLY A 107 9.44 -1.70 -4.12
CA GLY A 107 9.79 -2.78 -3.21
C GLY A 107 8.59 -3.21 -2.36
N PHE A 108 8.58 -4.44 -1.87
CA PHE A 108 7.66 -4.88 -0.83
C PHE A 108 8.32 -5.81 0.19
N SER A 109 7.88 -5.71 1.44
CA SER A 109 8.16 -6.71 2.48
C SER A 109 6.98 -6.81 3.45
N ASP A 110 6.99 -6.10 4.59
CA ASP A 110 5.79 -5.92 5.42
C ASP A 110 4.98 -4.65 5.07
N THR A 111 5.58 -3.80 4.22
CA THR A 111 5.00 -2.60 3.61
C THR A 111 5.27 -2.58 2.11
N TYR A 112 4.53 -1.75 1.36
CA TYR A 112 4.80 -1.44 -0.06
C TYR A 112 5.52 -0.10 -0.15
N THR A 113 6.64 -0.05 -0.87
CA THR A 113 7.53 1.11 -0.97
C THR A 113 7.74 1.49 -2.44
N PRO A 114 7.28 2.66 -2.91
CA PRO A 114 7.68 3.19 -4.21
C PRO A 114 9.19 3.47 -4.22
N GLU A 115 9.90 2.94 -5.21
CA GLU A 115 11.37 3.00 -5.29
C GLU A 115 11.84 3.97 -6.36
N HIS A 116 11.30 3.85 -7.58
CA HIS A 116 11.51 4.80 -8.67
C HIS A 116 10.17 5.18 -9.29
N ASP A 117 9.98 6.48 -9.50
CA ASP A 117 8.74 7.04 -10.05
C ASP A 117 8.62 6.80 -11.57
N TRP A 118 7.41 6.96 -12.09
CA TRP A 118 7.06 6.70 -13.48
C TRP A 118 7.93 7.51 -14.45
N THR A 119 8.76 6.78 -15.20
CA THR A 119 9.69 7.35 -16.18
C THR A 119 9.46 6.71 -17.54
N ARG A 120 9.41 7.51 -18.61
CA ARG A 120 9.29 7.02 -19.98
C ARG A 120 10.49 6.16 -20.35
N LEU A 121 10.23 4.94 -20.79
CA LEU A 121 11.23 4.02 -21.34
C LEU A 121 11.42 4.27 -22.83
N THR A 122 12.68 4.32 -23.26
CA THR A 122 13.13 4.44 -24.64
C THR A 122 14.41 3.63 -24.83
N ASP A 123 14.71 3.25 -26.08
CA ASP A 123 16.00 2.62 -26.43
C ASP A 123 17.22 3.42 -25.92
N ALA A 124 17.13 4.75 -25.91
CA ALA A 124 18.24 5.63 -25.51
C ALA A 124 18.47 5.73 -23.99
N ASN A 125 17.45 5.53 -23.16
CA ASN A 125 17.56 5.62 -21.69
C ASN A 125 17.36 4.30 -20.94
N ALA A 126 17.04 3.21 -21.64
CA ALA A 126 16.85 1.88 -21.02
C ALA A 126 18.05 1.45 -20.18
N GLY A 127 19.28 1.67 -20.67
CA GLY A 127 20.51 1.38 -19.92
C GLY A 127 20.72 2.25 -18.67
N GLU A 128 20.23 3.49 -18.66
CA GLU A 128 20.28 4.36 -17.46
C GLU A 128 19.27 3.89 -16.41
N LEU A 129 18.03 3.61 -16.83
CA LEU A 129 16.99 3.06 -15.94
C LEU A 129 17.40 1.69 -15.38
N ALA A 130 18.00 0.83 -16.20
CA ALA A 130 18.60 -0.43 -15.78
C ALA A 130 19.69 -0.24 -14.71
N GLN A 131 20.56 0.78 -14.84
CA GLN A 131 21.56 1.08 -13.82
C GLN A 131 20.95 1.56 -12.50
N GLN A 132 19.88 2.38 -12.54
CA GLN A 132 19.20 2.89 -11.34
C GLN A 132 18.67 1.76 -10.44
N LEU A 133 18.15 0.67 -11.04
CA LEU A 133 17.71 -0.53 -10.31
C LEU A 133 18.80 -1.18 -9.45
N GLY A 134 20.09 -0.87 -9.64
CA GLY A 134 21.19 -1.45 -8.84
C GLY A 134 21.11 -1.18 -7.34
N SER A 135 20.41 -0.12 -6.92
CA SER A 135 20.15 0.13 -5.50
C SER A 135 19.31 -0.98 -4.84
N LEU A 136 18.44 -1.64 -5.61
CA LEU A 136 17.55 -2.71 -5.15
C LEU A 136 18.28 -4.02 -4.87
N GLU A 137 19.46 -4.27 -5.46
CA GLU A 137 20.25 -5.49 -5.22
C GLU A 137 20.50 -5.68 -3.72
N SER A 138 20.82 -4.58 -3.03
CA SER A 138 21.10 -4.51 -1.59
C SER A 138 19.85 -4.51 -0.68
N LYS A 139 18.65 -4.41 -1.24
CA LYS A 139 17.38 -4.42 -0.49
C LYS A 139 16.86 -5.84 -0.35
N ASN A 140 17.35 -6.51 0.68
CA ASN A 140 17.02 -7.90 1.04
C ASN A 140 17.03 -8.08 2.58
N THR A 141 16.43 -7.13 3.31
CA THR A 141 16.41 -7.10 4.79
C THR A 141 15.01 -6.92 5.38
N GLY A 142 13.98 -6.98 4.53
CA GLY A 142 12.57 -6.92 4.90
C GLY A 142 12.13 -8.05 5.83
N ILE A 143 11.18 -7.74 6.72
CA ILE A 143 10.79 -8.59 7.85
C ILE A 143 9.71 -9.62 7.48
N ASP A 144 8.87 -9.33 6.48
CA ASP A 144 7.82 -10.21 5.97
C ASP A 144 7.91 -10.34 4.43
N THR A 145 7.16 -11.29 3.90
CA THR A 145 6.85 -11.44 2.46
C THR A 145 5.34 -11.25 2.27
N ASP A 146 4.84 -10.01 2.37
CA ASP A 146 3.41 -9.67 2.37
C ASP A 146 2.85 -9.40 0.96
N TYR A 147 2.46 -10.48 0.29
CA TYR A 147 1.84 -10.41 -1.04
C TYR A 147 0.55 -9.58 -1.10
N TRP A 148 -0.20 -9.47 0.00
CA TRP A 148 -1.46 -8.73 -0.01
C TRP A 148 -1.17 -7.24 -0.10
N VAL A 149 -0.23 -6.75 0.71
CA VAL A 149 0.22 -5.35 0.69
C VAL A 149 0.92 -5.02 -0.63
N ALA A 150 1.72 -5.94 -1.17
CA ALA A 150 2.38 -5.79 -2.47
C ALA A 150 1.37 -5.57 -3.61
N LEU A 151 0.37 -6.45 -3.73
CA LEU A 151 -0.62 -6.42 -4.80
C LEU A 151 -1.60 -5.25 -4.65
N ASP A 152 -2.02 -4.89 -3.44
CA ASP A 152 -2.90 -3.74 -3.25
C ASP A 152 -2.16 -2.41 -3.50
N GLY A 153 -0.90 -2.28 -3.07
CA GLY A 153 -0.05 -1.12 -3.39
C GLY A 153 0.16 -0.95 -4.89
N ALA A 154 0.49 -2.04 -5.59
CA ALA A 154 0.64 -2.08 -7.05
C ALA A 154 -0.65 -1.70 -7.78
N ARG A 155 -1.80 -2.26 -7.35
CA ARG A 155 -3.14 -1.92 -7.85
C ARG A 155 -3.44 -0.43 -7.68
N GLN A 156 -3.13 0.16 -6.52
CA GLN A 156 -3.34 1.58 -6.26
C GLN A 156 -2.45 2.47 -7.14
N ALA A 157 -1.18 2.11 -7.32
CA ALA A 157 -0.24 2.83 -8.18
C ALA A 157 -0.72 2.87 -9.64
N LEU A 158 -1.10 1.73 -10.21
CA LEU A 158 -1.60 1.64 -11.59
C LEU A 158 -2.98 2.30 -11.76
N ALA A 159 -3.87 2.20 -10.76
CA ALA A 159 -5.16 2.92 -10.78
C ALA A 159 -5.00 4.45 -10.73
N ALA A 160 -3.93 4.97 -10.11
CA ALA A 160 -3.63 6.40 -10.14
C ALA A 160 -3.19 6.88 -11.54
N ARG A 161 -2.53 6.01 -12.32
CA ARG A 161 -2.12 6.28 -13.70
C ARG A 161 -3.32 6.36 -14.66
N ALA A 162 -4.29 5.45 -14.50
CA ALA A 162 -5.51 5.42 -15.31
C ALA A 162 -6.39 6.69 -15.18
N LYS A 163 -6.26 7.46 -14.10
CA LYS A 163 -7.00 8.73 -13.91
C LYS A 163 -6.51 9.88 -14.79
N ASN A 164 -5.22 9.87 -15.14
CA ASN A 164 -4.55 10.99 -15.79
C ASN A 164 -4.53 10.87 -17.33
N SER A 165 -5.16 9.84 -17.90
CA SER A 165 -5.23 9.63 -19.34
C SER A 165 -6.42 10.35 -19.97
N GLU A 166 -6.21 11.59 -20.44
CA GLU A 166 -7.16 12.33 -21.30
C GLU A 166 -7.30 11.72 -22.74
N GLY A 167 -6.93 10.45 -22.94
CA GLY A 167 -6.68 9.88 -24.27
C GLY A 167 -6.86 8.36 -24.42
N GLY A 168 -7.74 7.73 -23.64
CA GLY A 168 -8.09 6.31 -23.79
C GLY A 168 -7.34 5.35 -22.86
N GLN A 169 -7.56 4.04 -23.04
CA GLN A 169 -7.07 3.00 -22.13
C GLN A 169 -5.59 2.66 -22.35
N ARG A 170 -4.77 2.96 -21.35
CA ARG A 170 -3.35 2.57 -21.28
C ARG A 170 -3.22 1.07 -21.02
N CYS A 171 -2.26 0.41 -21.67
CA CYS A 171 -1.92 -0.99 -21.40
C CYS A 171 -1.16 -1.11 -20.08
N GLN A 172 -1.63 -1.89 -19.12
CA GLN A 172 -1.03 -1.96 -17.78
C GLN A 172 -0.54 -3.38 -17.43
N ALA A 173 0.66 -3.48 -16.84
CA ALA A 173 1.22 -4.74 -16.37
C ALA A 173 2.02 -4.58 -15.07
N ILE A 174 2.15 -5.69 -14.32
CA ILE A 174 3.03 -5.83 -13.16
C ILE A 174 4.01 -6.98 -13.46
N ALA A 175 5.31 -6.70 -13.44
CA ALA A 175 6.35 -7.72 -13.38
C ALA A 175 6.76 -7.92 -11.92
N TRP A 176 6.42 -9.08 -11.35
CA TRP A 176 6.47 -9.36 -9.93
C TRP A 176 7.52 -10.41 -9.61
N PHE A 177 8.55 -10.01 -8.87
CA PHE A 177 9.71 -10.82 -8.51
C PHE A 177 9.61 -11.22 -7.04
N SER A 178 9.67 -12.51 -6.72
CA SER A 178 9.68 -13.02 -5.33
C SER A 178 10.31 -14.41 -5.28
N ASP A 179 10.96 -14.77 -4.16
CA ASP A 179 11.55 -16.08 -3.95
C ASP A 179 10.57 -17.13 -3.36
N GLY A 180 9.34 -16.71 -3.06
CA GLY A 180 8.23 -17.62 -2.82
C GLY A 180 7.33 -17.21 -1.66
N LYS A 181 7.07 -18.16 -0.77
CA LYS A 181 5.92 -18.17 0.15
C LYS A 181 5.64 -16.84 0.85
N ILE A 182 4.34 -16.51 0.92
CA ILE A 182 3.83 -15.54 1.89
C ILE A 182 4.30 -15.97 3.29
N ASP A 183 5.07 -15.13 3.96
CA ASP A 183 5.57 -15.39 5.29
C ASP A 183 5.57 -14.14 6.17
N PHE A 184 5.40 -14.34 7.48
CA PHE A 184 5.25 -13.26 8.45
C PHE A 184 6.09 -13.53 9.70
N THR A 185 6.91 -12.56 10.09
CA THR A 185 7.68 -12.64 11.34
C THR A 185 6.78 -12.31 12.53
N ALA A 186 6.77 -13.18 13.54
CA ALA A 186 5.92 -13.04 14.72
C ALA A 186 6.23 -11.76 15.53
N ARG A 187 5.22 -10.89 15.70
CA ARG A 187 5.28 -9.61 16.44
C ARG A 187 3.89 -9.09 16.79
N ASP A 188 3.82 -8.19 17.77
CA ASP A 188 2.57 -7.49 18.15
C ASP A 188 2.22 -6.40 17.11
N VAL A 189 1.59 -6.83 16.01
CA VAL A 189 1.09 -5.97 14.94
C VAL A 189 -0.22 -6.54 14.39
N ALA A 190 -1.13 -5.67 13.96
CA ALA A 190 -2.35 -6.06 13.26
C ALA A 190 -2.18 -5.88 11.74
N LYS A 191 -2.62 -6.86 10.94
CA LYS A 191 -2.63 -6.78 9.47
C LYS A 191 -4.05 -6.49 8.96
N PRO A 192 -4.24 -5.68 7.90
CA PRO A 192 -5.56 -5.19 7.47
C PRO A 192 -6.51 -6.29 6.97
N TYR A 193 -5.97 -7.40 6.47
CA TYR A 193 -6.70 -8.58 5.99
C TYR A 193 -6.89 -9.67 7.06
N ALA A 194 -6.35 -9.49 8.27
CA ALA A 194 -6.35 -10.47 9.37
C ALA A 194 -6.75 -9.83 10.70
N GLU A 195 -7.85 -9.05 10.69
CA GLU A 195 -8.37 -8.37 11.90
C GLU A 195 -8.70 -9.39 13.01
N GLY A 196 -8.15 -9.15 14.21
CA GLY A 196 -8.30 -10.03 15.37
C GLY A 196 -7.34 -11.22 15.46
N VAL A 197 -6.37 -11.35 14.54
CA VAL A 197 -5.32 -12.38 14.60
C VAL A 197 -4.11 -11.88 15.40
N ASP A 198 -3.67 -12.65 16.39
CA ASP A 198 -2.49 -12.33 17.23
C ASP A 198 -1.19 -12.84 16.59
N LEU A 199 -0.54 -11.96 15.82
CA LEU A 199 0.74 -12.22 15.17
C LEU A 199 1.92 -12.41 16.13
N SER A 200 1.78 -12.26 17.45
CA SER A 200 2.86 -12.57 18.40
C SER A 200 3.11 -14.09 18.56
N SER A 201 2.24 -14.93 17.99
CA SER A 201 2.29 -16.39 18.08
C SER A 201 2.47 -17.06 16.71
N GLN A 202 3.08 -18.25 16.68
CA GLN A 202 3.22 -19.04 15.44
C GLN A 202 1.85 -19.44 14.85
N GLU A 203 0.87 -19.75 15.71
CA GLU A 203 -0.50 -20.06 15.29
C GLU A 203 -1.14 -18.84 14.60
N GLY A 204 -0.92 -17.63 15.12
CA GLY A 204 -1.36 -16.39 14.50
C GLY A 204 -0.62 -16.05 13.20
N VAL A 205 0.67 -16.35 13.08
CA VAL A 205 1.42 -16.27 11.79
C VAL A 205 0.78 -17.20 10.75
N ASP A 206 0.52 -18.46 11.10
CA ASP A 206 -0.09 -19.42 10.18
C ASP A 206 -1.54 -19.03 9.82
N GLN A 207 -2.30 -18.50 10.78
CA GLN A 207 -3.65 -17.96 10.56
C GLN A 207 -3.63 -16.72 9.65
N ALA A 208 -2.72 -15.77 9.89
CA ALA A 208 -2.54 -14.59 9.06
C ALA A 208 -2.14 -14.96 7.62
N ARG A 209 -1.28 -15.98 7.45
CA ARG A 209 -0.92 -16.53 6.12
C ARG A 209 -2.15 -17.06 5.38
N GLN A 210 -3.01 -17.83 6.06
CA GLN A 210 -4.25 -18.31 5.45
C GLN A 210 -5.21 -17.16 5.13
N ARG A 211 -5.36 -16.16 6.00
CA ARG A 211 -6.20 -14.98 5.75
C ARG A 211 -5.70 -14.12 4.58
N ALA A 212 -4.39 -13.94 4.43
CA ALA A 212 -3.80 -13.27 3.27
C ALA A 212 -4.17 -14.00 1.97
N ILE A 213 -3.93 -15.32 1.93
CA ILE A 213 -4.25 -16.17 0.78
C ILE A 213 -5.75 -16.13 0.46
N GLU A 214 -6.62 -16.27 1.47
CA GLU A 214 -8.07 -16.19 1.33
C GLU A 214 -8.52 -14.83 0.76
N SER A 215 -8.00 -13.73 1.31
CA SER A 215 -8.34 -12.36 0.88
C SER A 215 -7.87 -12.04 -0.55
N ILE A 216 -6.72 -12.59 -0.97
CA ILE A 216 -6.23 -12.46 -2.35
C ILE A 216 -7.05 -13.33 -3.32
N CYS A 217 -7.30 -14.60 -2.95
CA CYS A 217 -7.73 -15.65 -3.88
C CYS A 217 -9.21 -16.04 -3.83
N ARG A 218 -10.01 -15.49 -2.90
CA ARG A 218 -11.48 -15.64 -2.97
C ARG A 218 -12.04 -14.99 -4.24
N SER A 219 -13.26 -15.37 -4.60
CA SER A 219 -14.07 -14.66 -5.61
C SER A 219 -14.10 -13.16 -5.32
N GLY A 220 -13.71 -12.34 -6.30
CA GLY A 220 -13.63 -10.89 -6.18
C GLY A 220 -12.54 -10.38 -5.22
N GLY A 221 -11.59 -11.23 -4.80
CA GLY A 221 -10.45 -10.89 -3.95
C GLY A 221 -9.42 -10.00 -4.66
N VAL A 222 -8.29 -9.72 -4.01
CA VAL A 222 -7.27 -8.79 -4.56
C VAL A 222 -6.79 -9.21 -5.96
N ALA A 223 -6.66 -10.52 -6.23
CA ALA A 223 -6.30 -11.01 -7.56
C ALA A 223 -7.34 -10.61 -8.63
N ASP A 224 -8.64 -10.80 -8.36
CA ASP A 224 -9.70 -10.40 -9.28
C ASP A 224 -9.84 -8.87 -9.41
N GLN A 225 -9.48 -8.09 -8.37
CA GLN A 225 -9.45 -6.63 -8.43
C GLN A 225 -8.38 -6.11 -9.39
N VAL A 226 -7.18 -6.72 -9.38
CA VAL A 226 -6.11 -6.42 -10.34
C VAL A 226 -6.56 -6.80 -11.77
N ARG A 227 -7.08 -8.02 -11.95
CA ARG A 227 -7.49 -8.55 -13.26
C ARG A 227 -8.66 -7.79 -13.89
N SER A 228 -9.69 -7.46 -13.11
CA SER A 228 -10.83 -6.66 -13.57
C SER A 228 -10.46 -5.21 -13.90
N SER A 229 -9.28 -4.74 -13.46
CA SER A 229 -8.70 -3.46 -13.87
C SER A 229 -7.93 -3.53 -15.20
N GLY A 230 -7.88 -4.70 -15.85
CA GLY A 230 -7.16 -4.92 -17.11
C GLY A 230 -5.64 -5.11 -16.97
N ILE A 231 -5.14 -5.20 -15.73
CA ILE A 231 -3.71 -5.31 -15.44
C ILE A 231 -3.23 -6.75 -15.69
N VAL A 232 -2.21 -6.91 -16.54
CA VAL A 232 -1.53 -8.19 -16.79
C VAL A 232 -0.55 -8.52 -15.66
N MET A 233 -0.59 -9.74 -15.15
CA MET A 233 0.38 -10.22 -14.15
C MET A 233 1.50 -11.03 -14.79
N LEU A 234 2.75 -10.71 -14.49
CA LEU A 234 3.93 -11.48 -14.91
C LEU A 234 4.66 -11.88 -13.63
N GLY A 235 4.45 -13.11 -13.16
CA GLY A 235 5.08 -13.61 -11.93
C GLY A 235 6.39 -14.31 -12.21
N ILE A 236 7.44 -13.95 -11.47
CA ILE A 236 8.79 -14.52 -11.58
C ILE A 236 9.22 -15.06 -10.23
N GLY A 237 9.18 -16.38 -10.09
CA GLY A 237 9.57 -17.12 -8.88
C GLY A 237 11.05 -17.44 -8.87
N LEU A 238 11.79 -16.95 -7.87
CA LEU A 238 13.25 -17.06 -7.78
C LEU A 238 13.67 -18.25 -6.88
N GLY A 239 14.42 -19.23 -7.40
CA GLY A 239 15.16 -20.17 -6.55
C GLY A 239 15.44 -21.57 -7.12
N ALA A 240 16.72 -21.91 -7.26
CA ALA A 240 17.24 -23.21 -7.74
C ALA A 240 16.77 -24.45 -6.95
N THR A 241 16.39 -24.27 -5.69
CA THR A 241 16.11 -25.37 -4.73
C THR A 241 14.67 -25.39 -4.22
N THR A 242 13.83 -24.48 -4.70
CA THR A 242 12.46 -24.26 -4.24
C THR A 242 11.50 -25.27 -4.88
N ALA A 243 10.60 -25.87 -4.09
CA ALA A 243 9.66 -26.86 -4.61
C ALA A 243 8.52 -26.19 -5.41
N PRO A 244 7.97 -26.81 -6.48
CA PRO A 244 6.85 -26.22 -7.23
C PRO A 244 5.60 -25.87 -6.40
N ALA A 245 5.41 -26.55 -5.25
CA ALA A 245 4.34 -26.26 -4.29
C ALA A 245 4.51 -24.91 -3.57
N ASP A 246 5.74 -24.40 -3.49
CA ASP A 246 6.07 -23.16 -2.77
C ASP A 246 5.68 -21.92 -3.61
N PHE A 247 5.73 -22.05 -4.93
CA PHE A 247 5.23 -21.06 -5.89
C PHE A 247 3.76 -21.25 -6.29
N ASP A 248 3.06 -22.28 -5.79
CA ASP A 248 1.68 -22.59 -6.18
C ASP A 248 0.70 -21.43 -5.87
N VAL A 249 0.96 -20.64 -4.81
CA VAL A 249 0.20 -19.43 -4.52
C VAL A 249 0.51 -18.31 -5.51
N MET A 250 1.79 -17.99 -5.73
CA MET A 250 2.23 -16.91 -6.63
C MET A 250 1.78 -17.18 -8.08
N SER A 251 2.00 -18.40 -8.56
CA SER A 251 1.55 -18.84 -9.89
C SER A 251 0.03 -18.80 -10.02
N ALA A 252 -0.75 -19.25 -9.03
CA ALA A 252 -2.21 -19.13 -9.07
C ALA A 252 -2.68 -17.68 -9.12
N ILE A 253 -2.02 -16.75 -8.43
CA ILE A 253 -2.32 -15.31 -8.52
C ILE A 253 -2.06 -14.81 -9.95
N SER A 254 -0.90 -15.11 -10.53
CA SER A 254 -0.51 -14.61 -11.85
C SER A 254 -1.30 -15.23 -13.02
N THR A 255 -1.64 -16.52 -12.98
CA THR A 255 -2.26 -17.25 -14.11
C THR A 255 -3.71 -17.68 -13.87
N GLY A 256 -4.24 -17.46 -12.67
CA GLY A 256 -5.52 -18.05 -12.21
C GLY A 256 -5.40 -19.48 -11.67
N LYS A 257 -4.37 -20.24 -12.06
CA LYS A 257 -4.17 -21.64 -11.68
C LYS A 257 -2.70 -21.99 -11.47
N GLY A 258 -2.35 -22.32 -10.23
CA GLY A 258 -0.99 -22.60 -9.79
C GLY A 258 -0.44 -23.95 -10.23
N LEU A 259 0.89 -24.08 -10.11
CA LEU A 259 1.67 -25.24 -10.56
C LEU A 259 1.25 -26.58 -9.92
N ALA A 260 0.79 -26.56 -8.66
CA ALA A 260 0.29 -27.73 -7.94
C ALA A 260 -1.26 -27.81 -7.94
N GLY A 261 -1.93 -26.93 -8.69
CA GLY A 261 -3.36 -26.99 -8.98
C GLY A 261 -4.25 -26.08 -8.12
N LYS A 262 -3.68 -25.20 -7.28
CA LYS A 262 -4.48 -24.18 -6.57
C LYS A 262 -5.13 -23.22 -7.55
N THR A 263 -6.39 -22.88 -7.33
CA THR A 263 -7.10 -21.81 -8.05
C THR A 263 -7.09 -20.53 -7.23
N CYS A 264 -7.08 -19.38 -7.89
CA CYS A 264 -7.08 -18.07 -7.23
C CYS A 264 -7.92 -17.07 -8.03
N GLY A 265 -9.01 -16.58 -7.45
CA GLY A 265 -10.00 -15.72 -8.10
C GLY A 265 -10.86 -16.45 -9.15
N ASP A 266 -11.97 -15.82 -9.54
CA ASP A 266 -12.89 -16.35 -10.56
C ASP A 266 -12.60 -15.79 -11.96
N LYS A 267 -11.97 -14.61 -12.06
CA LYS A 267 -11.63 -13.97 -13.35
C LYS A 267 -10.40 -14.65 -13.93
N THR A 268 -10.61 -15.72 -14.70
CA THR A 268 -9.53 -16.58 -15.25
C THR A 268 -9.52 -16.69 -16.79
N ASP A 269 -10.49 -16.08 -17.47
CA ASP A 269 -10.53 -15.94 -18.93
C ASP A 269 -10.69 -14.45 -19.32
N PRO A 270 -9.85 -13.90 -20.23
CA PRO A 270 -8.60 -14.49 -20.73
C PRO A 270 -7.60 -14.77 -19.59
N VAL A 271 -6.70 -15.73 -19.81
CA VAL A 271 -5.65 -16.12 -18.85
C VAL A 271 -4.99 -14.86 -18.26
N PRO A 272 -5.07 -14.62 -16.94
CA PRO A 272 -4.71 -13.35 -16.30
C PRO A 272 -3.31 -12.82 -16.58
N GLY A 273 -2.38 -13.71 -16.89
CA GLY A 273 -0.97 -13.44 -16.82
C GLY A 273 -0.15 -14.72 -16.95
N ASP A 274 1.16 -14.57 -16.80
CA ASP A 274 2.13 -15.66 -16.92
C ASP A 274 2.87 -15.89 -15.60
N PHE A 275 3.39 -17.09 -15.42
CA PHE A 275 4.27 -17.42 -14.31
C PHE A 275 5.50 -18.18 -14.80
N TYR A 276 6.67 -17.72 -14.37
CA TYR A 276 7.96 -18.27 -14.70
C TYR A 276 8.67 -18.71 -13.42
N SER A 277 9.02 -20.00 -13.33
CA SER A 277 9.88 -20.53 -12.29
C SER A 277 11.33 -20.42 -12.77
N VAL A 278 12.19 -19.81 -11.97
CA VAL A 278 13.57 -19.51 -12.34
C VAL A 278 14.52 -20.23 -11.39
N ALA A 279 15.25 -21.22 -11.91
CA ALA A 279 16.27 -21.92 -11.14
C ALA A 279 17.59 -21.14 -11.08
N ASP A 280 18.01 -20.58 -12.21
CA ASP A 280 19.27 -19.85 -12.38
C ASP A 280 19.11 -18.63 -13.29
N ILE A 281 20.20 -17.89 -13.49
CA ILE A 281 20.23 -16.67 -14.30
C ILE A 281 19.86 -16.91 -15.79
N ASP A 282 20.12 -18.09 -16.36
CA ASP A 282 19.82 -18.35 -17.76
C ASP A 282 18.33 -18.68 -17.95
N ASP A 283 17.77 -19.53 -17.08
CA ASP A 283 16.32 -19.76 -17.04
C ASP A 283 15.54 -18.46 -16.80
N MET A 284 16.12 -17.55 -16.00
CA MET A 284 15.62 -16.20 -15.83
C MET A 284 15.62 -15.43 -17.15
N LEU A 285 16.77 -15.31 -17.82
CA LEU A 285 16.88 -14.59 -19.08
C LEU A 285 15.89 -15.12 -20.13
N PHE A 286 15.72 -16.44 -20.23
CA PHE A 286 14.74 -17.04 -21.14
C PHE A 286 13.29 -16.78 -20.72
N ALA A 287 12.98 -16.73 -19.43
CA ALA A 287 11.67 -16.30 -18.95
C ALA A 287 11.36 -14.85 -19.32
N PHE A 288 12.35 -13.95 -19.26
CA PHE A 288 12.20 -12.54 -19.66
C PHE A 288 12.19 -12.34 -21.18
N ASP A 289 12.93 -13.13 -21.95
CA ASP A 289 12.86 -13.12 -23.42
C ASP A 289 11.55 -13.72 -23.93
N ALA A 290 10.92 -14.66 -23.21
CA ALA A 290 9.54 -15.08 -23.49
C ALA A 290 8.49 -13.96 -23.29
N LEU A 291 8.86 -12.84 -22.64
CA LEU A 291 8.04 -11.63 -22.58
C LEU A 291 8.22 -10.72 -23.81
N ASN A 292 9.23 -10.97 -24.64
CA ASN A 292 9.53 -10.20 -25.83
C ASN A 292 8.42 -10.42 -26.88
N PRO A 293 7.69 -9.36 -27.27
CA PRO A 293 6.61 -9.46 -28.26
C PRO A 293 7.11 -9.54 -29.72
N ASP A 294 8.42 -9.50 -29.95
CA ASP A 294 9.00 -9.73 -31.27
C ASP A 294 8.73 -11.15 -31.78
N PRO A 295 8.50 -11.35 -33.09
CA PRO A 295 8.33 -12.68 -33.66
C PRO A 295 9.60 -13.51 -33.43
N GLY A 296 9.48 -14.80 -33.14
CA GLY A 296 10.65 -15.64 -32.92
C GLY A 296 10.41 -17.14 -33.00
N ILE A 297 11.52 -17.89 -32.86
CA ILE A 297 11.54 -19.35 -32.73
C ILE A 297 12.34 -19.74 -31.48
N GLU A 298 11.78 -20.62 -30.67
CA GLU A 298 12.45 -21.24 -29.52
C GLU A 298 12.87 -22.67 -29.88
N SER A 299 14.06 -23.09 -29.45
CA SER A 299 14.58 -24.43 -29.73
C SER A 299 15.61 -24.89 -28.69
N GLN A 300 15.64 -26.20 -28.45
CA GLN A 300 16.65 -26.88 -27.65
C GLN A 300 17.38 -27.93 -28.50
N GLY A 301 18.67 -28.12 -28.26
CA GLY A 301 19.56 -28.97 -29.05
C GLY A 301 20.69 -29.58 -28.22
N ALA A 302 21.45 -30.50 -28.81
CA ALA A 302 22.66 -31.03 -28.17
C ALA A 302 23.86 -30.09 -28.38
N VAL A 303 24.85 -30.12 -27.50
CA VAL A 303 26.11 -29.38 -27.68
C VAL A 303 27.13 -30.20 -28.49
N CYS A 304 27.72 -29.60 -29.54
CA CYS A 304 28.78 -30.23 -30.32
C CYS A 304 30.06 -30.41 -29.49
N GLN A 305 30.82 -31.48 -29.76
CA GLN A 305 32.06 -31.78 -29.07
C GLN A 305 33.26 -31.34 -29.92
N LEU A 306 34.14 -30.51 -29.35
CA LEU A 306 35.42 -30.01 -29.90
C LEU A 306 35.36 -29.14 -31.17
N GLN A 307 34.34 -29.28 -32.03
CA GLN A 307 34.19 -28.54 -33.28
C GLN A 307 32.71 -28.38 -33.66
N VAL A 308 32.40 -27.40 -34.52
CA VAL A 308 31.07 -27.18 -35.07
C VAL A 308 30.57 -28.42 -35.84
N CYS A 309 29.38 -28.90 -35.48
CA CYS A 309 28.72 -30.08 -36.06
C CYS A 309 27.38 -29.72 -36.73
N PRO A 310 26.94 -30.40 -37.80
CA PRO A 310 25.66 -30.11 -38.46
C PRO A 310 24.42 -30.43 -37.61
N GLU A 311 24.50 -31.43 -36.75
CA GLU A 311 23.33 -32.04 -36.07
C GLU A 311 22.77 -31.17 -34.95
N ALA A 312 23.59 -30.27 -34.40
CA ALA A 312 23.25 -29.31 -33.34
C ALA A 312 22.96 -27.89 -33.84
N LYS A 313 22.70 -27.71 -35.15
CA LYS A 313 22.44 -26.39 -35.72
C LYS A 313 21.03 -25.91 -35.41
N HIS A 314 20.93 -24.83 -34.65
CA HIS A 314 19.72 -24.02 -34.51
C HIS A 314 19.63 -23.12 -35.75
N ASN A 315 18.89 -23.57 -36.77
CA ASN A 315 18.83 -22.94 -38.09
C ASN A 315 17.68 -21.93 -38.21
N PHE A 316 17.92 -20.83 -38.92
CA PHE A 316 16.91 -19.82 -39.25
C PHE A 316 17.18 -19.21 -40.63
N VAL A 317 16.15 -18.80 -41.35
CA VAL A 317 16.24 -18.28 -42.72
C VAL A 317 15.79 -16.83 -42.77
N LEU A 318 16.66 -15.96 -43.27
CA LEU A 318 16.44 -14.52 -43.37
C LEU A 318 16.21 -14.10 -44.82
N ASP A 319 15.35 -13.10 -44.99
CA ASP A 319 15.13 -12.41 -46.26
C ASP A 319 15.22 -10.87 -46.08
N ARG A 320 14.89 -10.13 -47.15
CA ARG A 320 14.97 -8.66 -47.19
C ARG A 320 13.93 -7.92 -46.34
N SER A 321 12.88 -8.60 -45.87
CA SER A 321 11.87 -8.01 -44.98
C SER A 321 12.31 -7.95 -43.51
N ILE A 322 13.37 -8.68 -43.13
CA ILE A 322 13.89 -8.68 -41.76
C ILE A 322 14.87 -7.51 -41.55
N LYS A 323 14.72 -6.80 -40.42
CA LYS A 323 15.60 -5.68 -40.02
C LYS A 323 16.73 -6.11 -39.10
N SER A 324 16.42 -6.98 -38.15
CA SER A 324 17.33 -7.44 -37.13
C SER A 324 16.97 -8.84 -36.67
N VAL A 325 17.96 -9.52 -36.09
CA VAL A 325 17.76 -10.75 -35.34
C VAL A 325 18.34 -10.54 -33.95
N THR A 326 17.60 -10.90 -32.91
CA THR A 326 18.11 -10.98 -31.54
C THR A 326 18.08 -12.44 -31.12
N ILE A 327 19.19 -12.97 -30.64
CA ILE A 327 19.32 -14.35 -30.20
C ILE A 327 19.69 -14.32 -28.72
N LEU A 328 18.76 -14.71 -27.85
CA LEU A 328 19.12 -15.14 -26.51
C LEU A 328 19.49 -16.62 -26.58
N GLY A 329 20.60 -16.97 -25.96
CA GLY A 329 21.18 -18.29 -26.07
C GLY A 329 21.88 -18.72 -24.79
N SER A 330 21.91 -20.03 -24.52
CA SER A 330 22.73 -20.63 -23.46
C SER A 330 23.31 -21.97 -23.88
N GLY A 331 24.54 -22.24 -23.41
CA GLY A 331 25.23 -23.52 -23.52
C GLY A 331 25.08 -24.44 -22.30
N ASP A 332 24.22 -24.09 -21.32
CA ASP A 332 23.89 -24.84 -20.08
C ASP A 332 25.05 -25.01 -19.08
N VAL A 333 26.30 -25.19 -19.53
CA VAL A 333 27.47 -25.37 -18.66
C VAL A 333 28.69 -24.54 -19.08
N PRO A 334 29.49 -24.01 -18.14
CA PRO A 334 30.67 -23.19 -18.46
C PRO A 334 31.69 -23.94 -19.32
N GLY A 335 32.22 -23.28 -20.35
CA GLY A 335 33.18 -23.86 -21.31
C GLY A 335 32.58 -24.26 -22.66
N VAL A 336 31.25 -24.24 -22.76
CA VAL A 336 30.53 -24.29 -24.03
C VAL A 336 30.52 -22.90 -24.66
N VAL A 337 30.89 -22.80 -25.94
CA VAL A 337 31.03 -21.52 -26.68
C VAL A 337 30.11 -21.51 -27.90
N PRO A 338 29.35 -20.43 -28.16
CA PRO A 338 28.53 -20.28 -29.34
C PRO A 338 29.34 -19.87 -30.58
N TYR A 339 28.96 -20.45 -31.71
CA TYR A 339 29.47 -20.18 -33.05
C TYR A 339 28.32 -19.77 -33.96
N LEU A 340 28.44 -18.63 -34.64
CA LEU A 340 27.50 -18.20 -35.67
C LEU A 340 27.95 -18.71 -37.04
N VAL A 341 27.00 -19.23 -37.83
CA VAL A 341 27.22 -19.81 -39.16
C VAL A 341 26.41 -19.02 -40.18
N SER A 342 27.12 -18.43 -41.14
CA SER A 342 26.56 -17.66 -42.26
C SER A 342 26.03 -18.54 -43.42
N PRO A 343 25.28 -17.97 -44.39
CA PRO A 343 24.75 -18.72 -45.54
C PRO A 343 25.81 -19.36 -46.45
N SER A 344 27.01 -18.78 -46.60
CA SER A 344 28.14 -19.45 -47.28
C SER A 344 28.80 -20.56 -46.46
N GLY A 345 28.45 -20.70 -45.17
CA GLY A 345 29.04 -21.65 -44.24
C GLY A 345 30.27 -21.12 -43.50
N GLN A 346 30.64 -19.84 -43.62
CA GLN A 346 31.66 -19.24 -42.74
C GLN A 346 31.17 -19.30 -41.29
N THR A 347 31.98 -19.89 -40.42
CA THR A 347 31.76 -20.01 -38.96
C THR A 347 32.58 -18.98 -38.19
N VAL A 348 31.98 -18.27 -37.24
CA VAL A 348 32.66 -17.32 -36.34
C VAL A 348 32.38 -17.67 -34.89
N GLU A 349 33.43 -17.81 -34.09
CA GLU A 349 33.37 -18.03 -32.64
C GLU A 349 33.01 -16.73 -31.90
N LEU A 350 32.15 -16.83 -30.88
CA LEU A 350 31.72 -15.70 -30.04
C LEU A 350 32.18 -15.92 -28.58
N PRO A 351 33.50 -15.86 -28.30
CA PRO A 351 34.06 -16.24 -27.00
C PRO A 351 33.67 -15.25 -25.88
N ARG A 352 33.61 -15.73 -24.64
CA ARG A 352 33.28 -14.91 -23.47
C ARG A 352 34.25 -13.73 -23.32
N LYS A 353 33.68 -12.54 -23.11
CA LYS A 353 34.36 -11.25 -22.89
C LYS A 353 33.56 -10.43 -21.90
N ASP A 354 34.25 -9.64 -21.08
CA ASP A 354 33.66 -8.86 -19.99
C ASP A 354 32.84 -7.63 -20.43
N ARG A 355 32.67 -7.43 -21.75
CA ARG A 355 31.95 -6.30 -22.35
C ARG A 355 31.33 -6.70 -23.69
N SER A 356 30.18 -6.12 -23.99
CA SER A 356 29.58 -6.11 -25.33
C SER A 356 30.61 -5.89 -26.44
N THR A 357 30.55 -6.72 -27.48
CA THR A 357 31.60 -6.86 -28.50
C THR A 357 30.99 -6.89 -29.90
N ASP A 358 31.48 -6.02 -30.78
CA ASP A 358 31.19 -6.04 -32.21
C ASP A 358 32.11 -7.03 -32.97
N VAL A 359 31.52 -7.81 -33.88
CA VAL A 359 32.22 -8.67 -34.86
C VAL A 359 31.54 -8.57 -36.24
N ASP A 360 32.29 -8.86 -37.30
CA ASP A 360 31.77 -9.00 -38.66
C ASP A 360 31.65 -10.49 -39.01
N VAL A 361 30.50 -10.90 -39.52
CA VAL A 361 30.26 -12.26 -40.00
C VAL A 361 29.72 -12.18 -41.42
N ALA A 362 30.55 -12.56 -42.41
CA ALA A 362 30.23 -12.47 -43.83
C ALA A 362 29.71 -11.08 -44.29
N GLY A 363 30.26 -9.99 -43.73
CA GLY A 363 29.85 -8.61 -44.03
C GLY A 363 28.58 -8.14 -43.30
N VAL A 364 28.04 -8.94 -42.38
CA VAL A 364 26.94 -8.56 -41.48
C VAL A 364 27.52 -8.16 -40.13
N LYS A 365 27.09 -6.99 -39.61
CA LYS A 365 27.46 -6.56 -38.26
C LYS A 365 26.69 -7.39 -37.23
N VAL A 366 27.44 -8.00 -36.31
CA VAL A 366 26.92 -8.75 -35.17
C VAL A 366 27.52 -8.17 -33.90
N THR A 367 26.67 -7.84 -32.93
CA THR A 367 27.08 -7.41 -31.58
C THR A 367 26.69 -8.52 -30.61
N TYR A 368 27.56 -8.93 -29.69
CA TYR A 368 27.22 -9.92 -28.67
C TYR A 368 27.75 -9.56 -27.29
N GLU A 369 27.04 -10.04 -26.27
CA GLU A 369 27.36 -9.84 -24.87
C GLU A 369 27.02 -11.09 -24.07
N TRP A 370 27.89 -11.44 -23.12
CA TRP A 370 27.65 -12.55 -22.20
C TRP A 370 26.98 -12.02 -20.94
N LEU A 371 25.74 -12.47 -20.71
CA LEU A 371 24.92 -12.04 -19.59
C LEU A 371 25.14 -12.91 -18.35
N SER A 372 25.72 -14.10 -18.52
CA SER A 372 26.12 -15.00 -17.44
C SER A 372 27.41 -15.77 -17.79
N GLU A 373 27.68 -16.88 -17.09
CA GLU A 373 28.78 -17.80 -17.40
C GLU A 373 28.51 -18.64 -18.67
N THR A 374 27.25 -18.78 -19.04
CA THR A 374 26.70 -19.78 -19.98
C THR A 374 25.74 -19.19 -21.00
N GLY A 375 25.11 -18.07 -20.65
CA GLY A 375 24.10 -17.36 -21.42
C GLY A 375 24.62 -16.07 -22.06
N GLN A 376 24.19 -15.83 -23.30
CA GLN A 376 24.60 -14.68 -24.09
C GLN A 376 23.45 -14.12 -24.94
N ASN A 377 23.50 -12.81 -25.17
CA ASN A 377 22.64 -12.08 -26.09
C ASN A 377 23.44 -11.72 -27.36
N ILE A 378 22.91 -12.03 -28.54
CA ILE A 378 23.56 -11.78 -29.84
C ILE A 378 22.58 -11.02 -30.75
N VAL A 379 22.97 -9.83 -31.19
CA VAL A 379 22.17 -8.96 -32.05
C VAL A 379 22.81 -8.85 -33.43
N MET A 380 22.06 -9.18 -34.47
CA MET A 380 22.44 -9.06 -35.88
C MET A 380 21.62 -7.93 -36.53
N GLN A 381 22.25 -7.04 -37.29
CA GLN A 381 21.56 -5.91 -37.94
C GLN A 381 21.70 -5.95 -39.46
N ASN A 382 20.58 -5.75 -40.18
CA ASN A 382 20.56 -5.64 -41.62
C ASN A 382 21.00 -4.25 -42.08
N THR A 383 22.27 -4.11 -42.44
CA THR A 383 22.85 -2.86 -42.98
C THR A 383 22.69 -2.74 -44.51
N GLY A 384 22.02 -3.69 -45.17
CA GLY A 384 21.87 -3.74 -46.63
C GLY A 384 23.09 -4.28 -47.38
N GLY A 385 24.10 -4.79 -46.66
CA GLY A 385 25.30 -5.44 -47.22
C GLY A 385 25.52 -6.84 -46.63
N GLY A 386 26.59 -7.51 -47.09
CA GLY A 386 26.97 -8.85 -46.63
C GLY A 386 26.01 -9.97 -47.03
N GLU A 387 26.21 -11.15 -46.46
CA GLU A 387 25.38 -12.35 -46.68
C GLU A 387 24.13 -12.39 -45.77
N TRP A 388 23.41 -11.27 -45.64
CA TRP A 388 22.20 -11.22 -44.80
C TRP A 388 21.14 -12.27 -45.20
N ILE A 389 20.90 -12.42 -46.50
CA ILE A 389 19.84 -13.27 -47.05
C ILE A 389 20.33 -14.72 -47.14
N GLY A 390 19.55 -15.66 -46.59
CA GLY A 390 19.83 -17.09 -46.65
C GLY A 390 19.63 -17.80 -45.32
N GLN A 391 20.12 -19.04 -45.24
CA GLN A 391 20.09 -19.84 -44.03
C GLN A 391 21.28 -19.51 -43.13
N TRP A 392 20.98 -18.98 -41.95
CA TRP A 392 21.90 -18.83 -40.84
C TRP A 392 21.74 -19.98 -39.85
N GLY A 393 22.71 -20.16 -38.98
CA GLY A 393 22.54 -21.00 -37.79
C GLY A 393 23.46 -20.63 -36.65
N ILE A 394 23.04 -20.93 -35.43
CA ILE A 394 23.89 -20.87 -34.24
C ILE A 394 24.15 -22.29 -33.72
N VAL A 395 25.38 -22.54 -33.28
CA VAL A 395 25.87 -23.85 -32.81
C VAL A 395 26.66 -23.66 -31.54
N TYR A 396 26.46 -24.55 -30.57
CA TYR A 396 27.20 -24.55 -29.32
C TYR A 396 28.24 -25.64 -29.36
N VAL A 397 29.47 -25.31 -28.94
CA VAL A 397 30.61 -26.23 -28.97
C VAL A 397 31.24 -26.28 -27.59
N ASP A 398 31.26 -27.46 -26.98
CA ASP A 398 32.15 -27.76 -25.87
C ASP A 398 33.58 -27.84 -26.39
N THR A 399 34.33 -26.76 -26.18
CA THR A 399 35.72 -26.61 -26.62
C THR A 399 36.70 -27.53 -25.87
N ALA A 400 36.30 -28.07 -24.72
CA ALA A 400 37.12 -28.94 -23.88
C ALA A 400 36.77 -30.44 -24.01
N GLY A 401 35.60 -30.78 -24.53
CA GLY A 401 35.10 -32.16 -24.65
C GLY A 401 34.87 -32.84 -23.31
N LYS A 402 34.43 -32.08 -22.30
CA LYS A 402 34.20 -32.50 -20.90
C LYS A 402 32.72 -32.63 -20.54
N HIS A 403 31.84 -32.09 -21.38
CA HIS A 403 30.41 -31.93 -21.16
C HIS A 403 29.63 -32.56 -22.34
N PRO A 404 29.69 -33.90 -22.51
CA PRO A 404 29.00 -34.60 -23.60
C PRO A 404 27.47 -34.58 -23.47
N ASP A 405 26.96 -34.37 -22.25
CA ASP A 405 25.53 -34.36 -21.93
C ASP A 405 24.92 -32.93 -21.91
N ALA A 406 25.69 -31.89 -22.26
CA ALA A 406 25.23 -30.51 -22.24
C ALA A 406 24.20 -30.22 -23.36
N VAL A 407 23.24 -29.35 -23.04
CA VAL A 407 22.11 -28.99 -23.90
C VAL A 407 22.20 -27.50 -24.26
N SER A 408 22.04 -27.16 -25.53
CA SER A 408 21.90 -25.75 -25.95
C SER A 408 20.43 -25.34 -25.97
N LYS A 409 20.13 -24.17 -25.40
CA LYS A 409 18.80 -23.54 -25.41
C LYS A 409 18.92 -22.21 -26.15
N VAL A 410 18.02 -21.95 -27.09
CA VAL A 410 18.08 -20.76 -27.95
C VAL A 410 16.69 -20.22 -28.25
N SER A 411 16.52 -18.92 -28.08
CA SER A 411 15.37 -18.13 -28.53
C SER A 411 15.87 -17.12 -29.57
N ILE A 412 15.29 -17.16 -30.76
CA ILE A 412 15.73 -16.38 -31.93
C ILE A 412 14.56 -15.49 -32.34
N HIS A 413 14.59 -14.24 -31.92
CA HIS A 413 13.65 -13.21 -32.35
C HIS A 413 14.09 -12.62 -33.70
N ILE A 414 13.22 -12.73 -34.70
CA ILE A 414 13.44 -12.28 -36.07
C ILE A 414 12.52 -11.07 -36.29
N SER A 415 13.05 -9.88 -36.03
CA SER A 415 12.28 -8.64 -36.02
C SER A 415 11.91 -8.20 -37.44
N THR A 416 10.62 -8.31 -37.77
CA THR A 416 9.98 -7.52 -38.83
C THR A 416 9.49 -6.19 -38.26
N ASP A 417 9.32 -5.18 -39.12
CA ASP A 417 8.65 -3.92 -38.77
C ASP A 417 7.14 -3.94 -39.06
N ILE A 418 6.54 -5.11 -39.33
CA ILE A 418 5.26 -5.23 -40.04
C ILE A 418 4.16 -5.79 -39.14
N PHE A 419 3.06 -5.06 -39.04
CA PHE A 419 1.92 -5.34 -38.15
C PHE A 419 0.59 -5.38 -38.91
N PRO A 420 -0.39 -6.18 -38.45
CA PRO A 420 -1.75 -6.12 -38.97
C PRO A 420 -2.48 -4.87 -38.47
N ALA A 421 -3.29 -4.25 -39.34
CA ALA A 421 -4.07 -3.07 -38.97
C ALA A 421 -5.42 -3.01 -39.68
N LEU A 422 -6.38 -2.32 -39.05
CA LEU A 422 -7.60 -1.86 -39.69
C LEU A 422 -7.28 -0.59 -40.49
N VAL A 423 -7.39 -0.67 -41.82
CA VAL A 423 -7.09 0.42 -42.74
C VAL A 423 -8.40 1.07 -43.20
N GLY A 424 -8.58 2.36 -42.90
CA GLY A 424 -9.79 3.09 -43.25
C GLY A 424 -9.96 3.28 -44.76
N SER A 425 -11.21 3.39 -45.21
CA SER A 425 -11.52 3.74 -46.60
C SER A 425 -10.98 5.13 -46.93
N GLY A 426 -10.02 5.21 -47.85
CA GLY A 426 -9.43 6.49 -48.31
C GLY A 426 -8.00 6.78 -47.87
N GLY A 427 -7.27 5.80 -47.30
CA GLY A 427 -5.84 5.93 -47.01
C GLY A 427 -5.50 6.74 -45.75
N LYS A 428 -6.51 7.05 -44.93
CA LYS A 428 -6.32 7.44 -43.53
C LYS A 428 -6.30 6.17 -42.66
N GLN A 429 -5.45 6.18 -41.65
CA GLN A 429 -5.21 5.04 -40.77
C GLN A 429 -5.88 5.27 -39.42
N GLY A 430 -6.33 4.18 -38.79
CA GLY A 430 -6.97 4.24 -37.47
C GLY A 430 -8.51 4.17 -37.50
N PRO A 431 -9.13 4.14 -36.30
CA PRO A 431 -10.52 3.73 -36.10
C PRO A 431 -11.52 4.89 -36.21
N ASP A 432 -11.48 5.67 -37.29
CA ASP A 432 -12.55 6.66 -37.62
C ASP A 432 -13.90 5.98 -37.92
N VAL A 433 -13.96 4.64 -37.93
CA VAL A 433 -15.21 3.87 -38.01
C VAL A 433 -15.83 3.76 -36.61
N THR A 434 -16.99 4.37 -36.41
CA THR A 434 -17.78 4.17 -35.19
C THR A 434 -18.55 2.84 -35.25
N TRP A 435 -18.39 2.03 -34.21
CA TRP A 435 -19.01 0.72 -34.08
C TRP A 435 -20.30 0.89 -33.27
N HIS A 436 -21.47 0.82 -33.91
CA HIS A 436 -22.77 0.88 -33.24
C HIS A 436 -23.41 -0.50 -33.14
N SER A 437 -23.98 -0.81 -31.97
CA SER A 437 -24.88 -1.94 -31.77
C SER A 437 -26.05 -1.88 -32.76
N GLY A 438 -26.46 -3.03 -33.30
CA GLY A 438 -27.61 -3.13 -34.20
C GLY A 438 -27.34 -2.83 -35.68
N GLN A 439 -26.13 -2.39 -36.05
CA GLN A 439 -25.77 -2.06 -37.44
C GLN A 439 -25.06 -3.22 -38.17
N THR A 440 -24.87 -3.06 -39.48
CA THR A 440 -23.97 -3.90 -40.27
C THR A 440 -22.97 -3.00 -40.98
N LEU A 441 -21.67 -3.23 -40.73
CA LEU A 441 -20.57 -2.47 -41.33
C LEU A 441 -20.11 -3.16 -42.62
N ASP A 442 -20.30 -2.49 -43.75
CA ASP A 442 -19.79 -2.90 -45.06
C ASP A 442 -18.51 -2.13 -45.39
N GLY A 443 -17.52 -2.78 -46.01
CA GLY A 443 -16.34 -2.10 -46.56
C GLY A 443 -15.11 -2.00 -45.64
N LEU A 444 -15.10 -2.69 -44.50
CA LEU A 444 -13.97 -2.70 -43.57
C LEU A 444 -12.76 -3.39 -44.22
N THR A 445 -11.59 -2.76 -44.20
CA THR A 445 -10.40 -3.29 -44.87
C THR A 445 -9.31 -3.58 -43.85
N PHE A 446 -8.84 -4.82 -43.80
CA PHE A 446 -7.70 -5.23 -42.97
C PHE A 446 -6.46 -5.32 -43.84
N GLY A 447 -5.40 -4.63 -43.43
CA GLY A 447 -4.16 -4.50 -44.18
C GLY A 447 -2.93 -4.63 -43.29
N LEU A 448 -1.77 -4.24 -43.84
CA LEU A 448 -0.49 -4.25 -43.15
C LEU A 448 0.04 -2.83 -43.00
N VAL A 449 0.72 -2.56 -41.90
CA VAL A 449 1.43 -1.31 -41.63
C VAL A 449 2.82 -1.57 -41.09
N ASP A 450 3.71 -0.59 -41.21
CA ASP A 450 5.00 -0.61 -40.49
C ASP A 450 4.85 -0.13 -39.04
N GLY A 451 5.94 -0.18 -38.26
CA GLY A 451 5.96 0.25 -36.86
C GLY A 451 5.60 1.72 -36.65
N GLN A 452 5.75 2.56 -37.69
CA GLN A 452 5.35 3.97 -37.72
C GLN A 452 3.93 4.15 -38.31
N ASN A 453 3.14 3.07 -38.29
CA ASN A 453 1.80 2.92 -38.84
C ASN A 453 1.67 3.09 -40.37
N LYS A 454 2.72 3.39 -41.14
CA LYS A 454 2.61 3.66 -42.60
C LYS A 454 2.21 2.39 -43.37
N PRO A 455 1.43 2.46 -44.48
CA PRO A 455 0.90 1.26 -45.12
C PRO A 455 2.01 0.44 -45.77
N VAL A 456 1.95 -0.89 -45.61
CA VAL A 456 2.82 -1.87 -46.26
C VAL A 456 1.99 -2.64 -47.28
N THR A 457 2.43 -2.70 -48.54
CA THR A 457 1.74 -3.52 -49.55
C THR A 457 2.02 -5.00 -49.26
N PRO A 458 1.01 -5.88 -49.17
CA PRO A 458 1.26 -7.31 -48.95
C PRO A 458 2.21 -7.94 -49.97
N THR A 459 2.21 -7.46 -51.22
CA THR A 459 3.12 -7.91 -52.29
C THR A 459 4.59 -7.58 -52.06
N ASP A 460 4.92 -6.62 -51.19
CA ASP A 460 6.30 -6.20 -50.94
C ASP A 460 7.03 -7.17 -49.98
N LEU A 461 6.27 -8.00 -49.25
CA LEU A 461 6.82 -9.15 -48.51
C LEU A 461 7.42 -10.15 -49.52
N VAL A 462 8.65 -10.61 -49.27
CA VAL A 462 9.28 -11.61 -50.16
C VAL A 462 8.71 -13.02 -49.90
N GLY A 463 8.55 -13.38 -48.63
CA GLY A 463 7.91 -14.62 -48.19
C GLY A 463 6.37 -14.59 -48.23
N SER A 464 5.74 -15.45 -47.43
CA SER A 464 4.28 -15.55 -47.29
C SER A 464 3.78 -14.94 -45.98
N ALA A 465 2.50 -14.58 -45.94
CA ALA A 465 1.83 -14.11 -44.74
C ALA A 465 0.39 -14.61 -44.70
N THR A 466 -0.13 -14.83 -43.49
CA THR A 466 -1.55 -15.09 -43.22
C THR A 466 -2.07 -14.16 -42.13
N LEU A 467 -3.30 -13.67 -42.32
CA LEU A 467 -3.95 -12.68 -41.47
C LEU A 467 -5.27 -13.21 -40.90
N SER A 468 -5.41 -13.20 -39.59
CA SER A 468 -6.64 -13.51 -38.87
C SER A 468 -7.12 -12.29 -38.09
N ALA A 469 -8.44 -12.13 -37.94
CA ALA A 469 -9.04 -11.04 -37.18
C ALA A 469 -10.37 -11.49 -36.54
N GLN A 470 -10.58 -11.13 -35.29
CA GLN A 470 -11.81 -11.41 -34.54
C GLN A 470 -12.20 -10.22 -33.65
N LEU A 471 -13.48 -9.92 -33.57
CA LEU A 471 -14.03 -8.98 -32.59
C LEU A 471 -14.44 -9.76 -31.34
N VAL A 472 -14.02 -9.30 -30.16
CA VAL A 472 -14.35 -9.93 -28.87
C VAL A 472 -15.11 -8.90 -28.02
N PRO A 473 -16.46 -8.88 -28.04
CA PRO A 473 -17.24 -8.05 -27.14
C PRO A 473 -17.17 -8.59 -25.71
N ALA A 474 -17.13 -7.69 -24.71
CA ALA A 474 -17.06 -8.10 -23.31
C ALA A 474 -18.29 -8.94 -22.91
N GLY A 475 -18.06 -10.08 -22.27
CA GLY A 475 -19.12 -11.00 -21.82
C GLY A 475 -19.81 -11.81 -22.93
N ALA A 476 -19.41 -11.66 -24.21
CA ALA A 476 -19.99 -12.37 -25.35
C ALA A 476 -18.97 -13.28 -26.05
N ALA A 477 -19.45 -14.16 -26.91
CA ALA A 477 -18.59 -15.02 -27.73
C ALA A 477 -17.84 -14.20 -28.81
N PRO A 478 -16.57 -14.55 -29.12
CA PRO A 478 -15.84 -13.94 -30.23
C PRO A 478 -16.56 -14.06 -31.58
N ILE A 479 -16.54 -13.00 -32.36
CA ILE A 479 -17.06 -12.90 -33.72
C ILE A 479 -15.86 -12.93 -34.67
N GLU A 480 -15.70 -14.03 -35.40
CA GLU A 480 -14.65 -14.18 -36.39
C GLU A 480 -14.91 -13.25 -37.60
N LEU A 481 -13.93 -12.42 -37.94
CA LEU A 481 -14.01 -11.49 -39.07
C LEU A 481 -13.17 -11.98 -40.26
N LEU A 482 -11.98 -12.51 -39.96
CA LEU A 482 -11.05 -13.12 -40.92
C LEU A 482 -10.40 -14.36 -40.29
N ARG A 483 -10.29 -15.44 -41.08
CA ARG A 483 -9.58 -16.68 -40.70
C ARG A 483 -8.48 -16.97 -41.71
N GLU A 484 -7.23 -16.91 -41.26
CA GLU A 484 -6.02 -17.34 -42.00
C GLU A 484 -5.96 -16.82 -43.45
N VAL A 485 -6.37 -15.57 -43.66
CA VAL A 485 -6.45 -14.95 -44.99
C VAL A 485 -5.06 -14.84 -45.58
N PRO A 486 -4.78 -15.45 -46.75
CA PRO A 486 -3.45 -15.44 -47.32
C PRO A 486 -3.10 -14.05 -47.89
N LYS A 487 -1.81 -13.79 -48.02
CA LYS A 487 -1.17 -12.56 -48.53
C LYS A 487 -1.88 -11.90 -49.72
N GLU A 488 -2.40 -12.68 -50.67
CA GLU A 488 -3.05 -12.19 -51.91
C GLU A 488 -4.46 -11.61 -51.65
N ASP A 489 -5.04 -11.95 -50.50
CA ASP A 489 -6.41 -11.63 -50.10
C ASP A 489 -6.46 -10.57 -48.97
N ILE A 490 -5.31 -10.25 -48.37
CA ILE A 490 -5.14 -9.11 -47.46
C ILE A 490 -5.47 -7.80 -48.20
N GLY A 491 -6.25 -6.92 -47.58
CA GLY A 491 -6.75 -5.69 -48.19
C GLY A 491 -8.08 -5.83 -48.94
N LYS A 492 -8.69 -7.03 -48.98
CA LYS A 492 -10.07 -7.18 -49.48
C LYS A 492 -11.10 -6.64 -48.48
N PRO A 493 -12.18 -5.98 -48.92
CA PRO A 493 -13.23 -5.51 -48.03
C PRO A 493 -14.00 -6.64 -47.35
N VAL A 494 -14.25 -6.46 -46.05
CA VAL A 494 -14.95 -7.37 -45.14
C VAL A 494 -16.27 -6.73 -44.71
N LYS A 495 -17.27 -7.57 -44.48
CA LYS A 495 -18.57 -7.21 -43.92
C LYS A 495 -18.66 -7.72 -42.49
N VAL A 496 -19.06 -6.87 -41.55
CA VAL A 496 -19.18 -7.21 -40.13
C VAL A 496 -20.58 -6.91 -39.63
N ASP A 497 -21.24 -7.93 -39.06
CA ASP A 497 -22.59 -7.83 -38.54
C ASP A 497 -22.59 -7.62 -37.02
N LEU A 498 -23.11 -6.47 -36.58
CA LEU A 498 -23.26 -6.09 -35.17
C LEU A 498 -24.74 -6.13 -34.74
N SER A 499 -25.64 -6.71 -35.56
CA SER A 499 -27.08 -6.70 -35.33
C SER A 499 -27.52 -7.39 -34.04
N GLN A 500 -26.73 -8.33 -33.53
CA GLN A 500 -26.95 -9.08 -32.29
C GLN A 500 -25.92 -8.76 -31.20
N VAL A 501 -25.16 -7.67 -31.33
CA VAL A 501 -24.08 -7.31 -30.40
C VAL A 501 -24.55 -6.19 -29.48
N GLU A 502 -24.44 -6.40 -28.17
CA GLU A 502 -24.76 -5.40 -27.15
C GLU A 502 -23.72 -4.26 -27.12
N PRO A 503 -24.13 -3.02 -26.76
CA PRO A 503 -23.21 -1.90 -26.60
C PRO A 503 -22.36 -2.07 -25.34
N GLY A 504 -21.07 -1.78 -25.45
CA GLY A 504 -20.09 -2.03 -24.40
C GLY A 504 -18.65 -2.07 -24.94
N PRO A 505 -17.66 -2.31 -24.06
CA PRO A 505 -16.27 -2.47 -24.48
C PRO A 505 -16.07 -3.76 -25.28
N ALA A 506 -15.19 -3.69 -26.29
CA ALA A 506 -14.78 -4.84 -27.10
C ALA A 506 -13.31 -4.73 -27.49
N THR A 507 -12.68 -5.86 -27.81
CA THR A 507 -11.31 -5.91 -28.35
C THR A 507 -11.34 -6.52 -29.75
N LEU A 508 -10.90 -5.76 -30.75
CA LEU A 508 -10.57 -6.29 -32.07
C LEU A 508 -9.15 -6.89 -32.00
N LYS A 509 -9.07 -8.21 -32.01
CA LYS A 509 -7.81 -8.95 -32.03
C LYS A 509 -7.43 -9.26 -33.47
N MET A 510 -6.22 -8.89 -33.86
CA MET A 510 -5.65 -9.22 -35.17
C MET A 510 -4.36 -10.00 -34.97
N SER A 511 -4.09 -10.96 -35.84
CA SER A 511 -2.92 -11.83 -35.78
C SER A 511 -2.32 -12.01 -37.18
N LEU A 512 -1.04 -11.72 -37.32
CA LEU A 512 -0.27 -11.83 -38.55
C LEU A 512 0.84 -12.87 -38.37
N VAL A 513 0.79 -13.96 -39.14
CA VAL A 513 1.87 -14.94 -39.21
C VAL A 513 2.64 -14.71 -40.50
N VAL A 514 3.92 -14.33 -40.38
CA VAL A 514 4.83 -14.17 -41.51
C VAL A 514 5.73 -15.40 -41.60
N THR A 515 6.04 -15.85 -42.81
CA THR A 515 7.07 -16.85 -43.08
C THR A 515 8.05 -16.26 -44.08
N THR A 516 9.34 -16.27 -43.76
CA THR A 516 10.37 -15.71 -44.65
C THR A 516 10.43 -16.45 -45.99
N ALA A 517 11.03 -15.84 -47.01
CA ALA A 517 11.30 -16.50 -48.27
C ALA A 517 12.24 -17.70 -48.06
N PRO A 518 12.05 -18.82 -48.78
CA PRO A 518 12.96 -19.97 -48.68
C PRO A 518 14.37 -19.60 -49.13
N ALA A 519 15.38 -20.15 -48.45
CA ALA A 519 16.77 -19.99 -48.86
C ALA A 519 17.01 -20.80 -50.15
N VAL A 520 17.65 -20.17 -51.13
CA VAL A 520 18.02 -20.78 -52.42
C VAL A 520 19.52 -20.66 -52.66
N ASP A 521 20.10 -21.63 -53.36
CA ASP A 521 21.48 -21.58 -53.82
C ASP A 521 21.65 -20.68 -55.06
N LEU A 522 22.89 -20.55 -55.53
CA LEU A 522 23.24 -19.80 -56.75
C LEU A 522 22.63 -20.38 -58.04
N ALA A 523 22.11 -21.62 -58.01
CA ALA A 523 21.39 -22.26 -59.11
C ALA A 523 19.86 -22.09 -59.00
N GLY A 524 19.36 -21.45 -57.94
CA GLY A 524 17.93 -21.27 -57.66
C GLY A 524 17.25 -22.50 -57.05
N VAL A 525 18.03 -23.50 -56.59
CA VAL A 525 17.50 -24.67 -55.89
C VAL A 525 17.29 -24.32 -54.42
N GLN A 526 16.14 -24.69 -53.88
CA GLN A 526 15.82 -24.47 -52.46
C GLN A 526 16.75 -25.31 -51.57
N VAL A 527 17.51 -24.65 -50.70
CA VAL A 527 18.39 -25.29 -49.70
C VAL A 527 17.70 -25.43 -48.33
N ALA A 528 16.78 -24.51 -48.00
CA ALA A 528 15.96 -24.60 -46.79
C ALA A 528 14.56 -23.97 -46.99
N PRO A 529 13.52 -24.43 -46.27
CA PRO A 529 12.25 -23.70 -46.15
C PRO A 529 12.46 -22.36 -45.44
N GLY A 530 11.56 -21.42 -45.69
CA GLY A 530 11.51 -20.17 -44.92
C GLY A 530 11.19 -20.44 -43.46
N THR A 531 11.64 -19.56 -42.57
CA THR A 531 11.31 -19.63 -41.15
C THR A 531 9.93 -19.01 -40.94
N GLN A 532 8.99 -19.81 -40.45
CA GLN A 532 7.72 -19.32 -39.95
C GLN A 532 7.98 -18.62 -38.61
N LEU A 533 7.53 -17.37 -38.50
CA LEU A 533 7.68 -16.56 -37.32
C LEU A 533 6.49 -16.75 -36.39
N SER A 534 6.68 -16.59 -35.08
CA SER A 534 5.56 -16.55 -34.14
C SER A 534 4.61 -15.37 -34.46
N PRO A 535 3.30 -15.45 -34.16
CA PRO A 535 2.33 -14.47 -34.65
C PRO A 535 2.55 -13.08 -34.07
N GLN A 536 2.54 -12.04 -34.91
CA GLN A 536 2.42 -10.64 -34.47
C GLN A 536 0.94 -10.34 -34.19
N ASN A 537 0.62 -10.18 -32.92
CA ASN A 537 -0.71 -9.89 -32.43
C ASN A 537 -0.89 -8.39 -32.17
N VAL A 538 -2.08 -7.87 -32.45
CA VAL A 538 -2.47 -6.46 -32.20
C VAL A 538 -3.89 -6.47 -31.65
N ASP A 539 -4.05 -6.01 -30.40
CA ASP A 539 -5.31 -6.01 -29.65
C ASP A 539 -5.83 -4.56 -29.54
N VAL A 540 -6.74 -4.18 -30.45
CA VAL A 540 -7.34 -2.84 -30.49
C VAL A 540 -8.59 -2.81 -29.60
N ASN A 541 -8.49 -2.14 -28.46
CA ASN A 541 -9.65 -1.82 -27.63
C ASN A 541 -10.54 -0.79 -28.36
N LEU A 542 -11.84 -1.05 -28.39
CA LEU A 542 -12.85 -0.18 -29.00
C LEU A 542 -14.15 -0.22 -28.20
N GLN A 543 -14.93 0.85 -28.27
CA GLN A 543 -16.26 0.90 -27.67
C GLN A 543 -17.33 0.62 -28.73
N ILE A 544 -18.17 -0.37 -28.50
CA ILE A 544 -19.41 -0.57 -29.26
C ILE A 544 -20.44 0.39 -28.67
N LEU A 545 -20.72 1.44 -29.41
CA LEU A 545 -21.68 2.48 -29.07
C LEU A 545 -23.13 1.96 -29.13
N PRO A 546 -24.08 2.63 -28.47
CA PRO A 546 -25.51 2.40 -28.66
C PRO A 546 -25.95 2.55 -30.12
N LYS A 547 -27.17 2.10 -30.45
CA LYS A 547 -27.75 2.26 -31.79
C LYS A 547 -27.66 3.72 -32.29
N LEU A 548 -27.48 3.89 -33.60
CA LEU A 548 -27.47 5.22 -34.24
C LEU A 548 -28.72 6.03 -33.84
N GLY A 549 -28.51 7.28 -33.41
CA GLY A 549 -29.57 8.17 -32.91
C GLY A 549 -29.81 8.11 -31.40
N LEU A 550 -29.14 7.21 -30.67
CA LEU A 550 -29.12 7.18 -29.21
C LEU A 550 -27.86 7.87 -28.65
N PRO A 551 -27.90 8.38 -27.40
CA PRO A 551 -26.78 9.09 -26.80
C PRO A 551 -25.67 8.11 -26.40
N SER A 552 -24.42 8.53 -26.58
CA SER A 552 -23.23 7.71 -26.27
C SER A 552 -22.65 8.08 -24.89
N PRO A 553 -22.58 7.15 -23.93
CA PRO A 553 -21.86 7.39 -22.68
C PRO A 553 -20.35 7.34 -22.87
N GLY A 554 -19.61 7.97 -21.95
CA GLY A 554 -18.18 7.75 -21.78
C GLY A 554 -17.85 6.33 -21.32
N GLU A 555 -16.58 5.94 -21.48
CA GLU A 555 -16.14 4.55 -21.32
C GLU A 555 -16.24 3.99 -19.90
N ARG A 556 -16.09 4.84 -18.87
CA ARG A 556 -16.10 4.42 -17.45
C ARG A 556 -16.49 5.55 -16.50
N ILE A 557 -16.91 5.16 -15.31
CA ILE A 557 -17.07 6.03 -14.14
C ILE A 557 -15.91 5.77 -13.18
N ASP A 558 -15.09 6.78 -12.85
CA ASP A 558 -14.10 6.64 -11.77
C ASP A 558 -14.50 7.51 -10.57
N PHE A 559 -14.73 6.85 -9.43
CA PHE A 559 -15.00 7.51 -8.15
C PHE A 559 -13.70 7.89 -7.42
N GLY A 560 -12.56 7.35 -7.83
CA GLY A 560 -11.28 7.56 -7.18
C GLY A 560 -11.17 6.90 -5.81
N SER A 561 -10.42 7.52 -4.88
CA SER A 561 -10.15 6.96 -3.55
C SER A 561 -11.13 7.53 -2.53
N VAL A 562 -12.04 6.72 -1.99
CA VAL A 562 -13.27 7.20 -1.34
C VAL A 562 -13.76 6.36 -0.15
N GLN A 563 -14.46 7.02 0.78
CA GLN A 563 -15.22 6.40 1.87
C GLN A 563 -16.67 6.18 1.41
N ALA A 564 -16.92 5.06 0.72
CA ALA A 564 -18.18 4.83 0.03
C ALA A 564 -19.40 4.65 0.96
N ALA A 565 -19.24 4.40 2.26
CA ALA A 565 -20.38 4.32 3.17
C ALA A 565 -21.11 5.67 3.33
N GLN A 566 -20.39 6.78 3.19
CA GLN A 566 -20.93 8.15 3.28
C GLN A 566 -21.57 8.62 1.97
N GLY A 567 -21.35 7.89 0.86
CA GLY A 567 -21.72 8.31 -0.50
C GLY A 567 -20.57 9.06 -1.18
N ALA A 568 -20.15 8.57 -2.35
CA ALA A 568 -19.08 9.13 -3.15
C ALA A 568 -19.60 9.55 -4.53
N THR A 569 -19.36 10.79 -4.95
CA THR A 569 -19.88 11.33 -6.21
C THR A 569 -18.83 11.33 -7.32
N ALA A 570 -19.24 10.96 -8.53
CA ALA A 570 -18.49 11.13 -9.78
C ALA A 570 -19.43 11.66 -10.87
N SER A 571 -18.91 11.99 -12.05
CA SER A 571 -19.70 12.41 -13.21
C SER A 571 -19.33 11.57 -14.44
N LEU A 572 -20.34 11.10 -15.18
CA LEU A 572 -20.18 10.45 -16.47
C LEU A 572 -20.48 11.46 -17.60
N ASN A 573 -19.57 11.62 -18.54
CA ASN A 573 -19.84 12.42 -19.74
C ASN A 573 -20.77 11.65 -20.69
N ILE A 574 -21.79 12.31 -21.23
CA ILE A 574 -22.78 11.75 -22.16
C ILE A 574 -22.83 12.62 -23.41
N THR A 575 -22.53 12.07 -24.58
CA THR A 575 -22.64 12.79 -25.87
C THR A 575 -23.99 12.52 -26.52
N GLY A 576 -24.73 13.57 -26.84
CA GLY A 576 -26.08 13.50 -27.42
C GLY A 576 -26.12 13.33 -28.94
N PRO A 577 -27.32 13.19 -29.54
CA PRO A 577 -28.62 13.48 -28.93
C PRO A 577 -29.17 12.33 -28.08
N GLY A 578 -29.94 12.65 -27.03
CA GLY A 578 -30.72 11.64 -26.30
C GLY A 578 -31.15 11.96 -24.88
N CYS A 579 -31.72 10.95 -24.24
CA CYS A 579 -32.26 10.93 -22.87
C CYS A 579 -31.58 9.77 -22.11
N VAL A 580 -31.00 10.04 -20.94
CA VAL A 580 -30.17 9.07 -20.18
C VAL A 580 -30.51 9.06 -18.68
N TRP A 581 -30.60 7.87 -18.07
CA TRP A 581 -30.83 7.68 -16.63
C TRP A 581 -30.28 6.35 -16.09
N ILE A 582 -30.17 6.25 -14.76
CA ILE A 582 -29.88 5.00 -14.02
C ILE A 582 -31.07 4.76 -13.08
N ALA A 583 -31.82 3.66 -13.22
CA ALA A 583 -33.04 3.49 -12.44
C ALA A 583 -32.74 3.08 -10.99
N ASP A 584 -33.49 3.61 -10.02
CA ASP A 584 -33.30 3.29 -8.59
C ASP A 584 -33.54 1.80 -8.24
N SER A 585 -34.21 1.07 -9.13
CA SER A 585 -34.43 -0.38 -9.04
C SER A 585 -33.25 -1.22 -9.53
N ASP A 586 -32.32 -0.63 -10.26
CA ASP A 586 -31.25 -1.37 -10.92
C ASP A 586 -30.17 -1.78 -9.92
N ALA A 587 -29.69 -3.02 -10.06
CA ALA A 587 -28.54 -3.53 -9.35
C ALA A 587 -27.27 -3.30 -10.18
N VAL A 588 -26.20 -2.86 -9.51
CA VAL A 588 -24.85 -2.92 -10.11
C VAL A 588 -24.33 -4.35 -10.09
N THR A 589 -23.59 -4.73 -11.12
CA THR A 589 -22.82 -5.98 -11.11
C THR A 589 -21.46 -5.68 -10.52
N VAL A 590 -21.04 -6.41 -9.47
CA VAL A 590 -19.69 -6.28 -8.89
C VAL A 590 -18.80 -7.36 -9.50
N ASP A 591 -17.73 -6.95 -10.16
CA ASP A 591 -16.73 -7.85 -10.74
C ASP A 591 -15.67 -8.26 -9.72
N ALA A 592 -15.26 -7.34 -8.85
CA ALA A 592 -14.36 -7.58 -7.74
C ALA A 592 -14.49 -6.48 -6.67
N GLY A 593 -14.24 -6.80 -5.39
CA GLY A 593 -14.45 -5.85 -4.31
C GLY A 593 -13.91 -6.30 -2.94
N PRO A 594 -13.70 -5.37 -1.99
CA PRO A 594 -13.38 -5.70 -0.60
C PRO A 594 -14.50 -6.50 0.07
N GLU A 595 -14.14 -7.26 1.10
CA GLU A 595 -15.09 -8.05 1.86
C GLU A 595 -15.87 -7.17 2.85
N GLY A 596 -17.11 -7.55 3.18
CA GLY A 596 -17.91 -6.89 4.22
C GLY A 596 -18.59 -5.57 3.83
N ILE A 597 -18.39 -5.04 2.62
CA ILE A 597 -18.95 -3.74 2.20
C ILE A 597 -20.48 -3.73 1.95
N GLY A 598 -21.14 -4.89 2.03
CA GLY A 598 -22.55 -5.07 1.67
C GLY A 598 -22.76 -5.05 0.15
N THR A 599 -23.99 -4.74 -0.29
CA THR A 599 -24.28 -4.58 -1.73
C THR A 599 -24.05 -3.12 -2.15
N PRO A 600 -23.06 -2.82 -3.02
CA PRO A 600 -22.87 -1.47 -3.53
C PRO A 600 -24.09 -1.01 -4.34
N LYS A 601 -24.34 0.30 -4.37
CA LYS A 601 -25.34 0.92 -5.23
C LYS A 601 -24.74 2.13 -5.92
N VAL A 602 -25.02 2.30 -7.21
CA VAL A 602 -24.75 3.53 -7.95
C VAL A 602 -26.10 4.13 -8.34
N THR A 603 -26.32 5.38 -7.96
CA THR A 603 -27.58 6.11 -8.20
C THR A 603 -27.32 7.44 -8.90
N SER A 604 -28.33 8.02 -9.54
CA SER A 604 -28.26 9.37 -10.13
C SER A 604 -29.53 10.16 -9.82
N ALA A 605 -29.42 11.50 -9.84
CA ALA A 605 -30.61 12.36 -9.82
C ALA A 605 -31.47 12.19 -11.09
N ALA A 606 -30.88 11.71 -12.19
CA ALA A 606 -31.61 11.29 -13.38
C ALA A 606 -31.90 9.78 -13.31
N ASN A 607 -33.14 9.42 -12.93
CA ASN A 607 -33.49 8.08 -12.46
C ASN A 607 -34.67 7.39 -13.19
N SER A 608 -35.24 8.02 -14.21
CA SER A 608 -36.37 7.47 -14.98
C SER A 608 -36.54 8.16 -16.34
N PRO A 609 -37.29 7.59 -17.30
CA PRO A 609 -37.57 8.23 -18.60
C PRO A 609 -38.14 9.66 -18.48
N GLY A 610 -39.00 9.89 -17.47
CA GLY A 610 -39.60 11.20 -17.21
C GLY A 610 -38.66 12.21 -16.53
N ASN A 611 -37.59 11.72 -15.90
CA ASN A 611 -36.58 12.50 -15.17
C ASN A 611 -35.18 12.08 -15.63
N CYS A 612 -34.93 12.15 -16.94
CA CYS A 612 -33.65 11.79 -17.55
C CYS A 612 -32.78 13.04 -17.83
N LEU A 613 -31.47 12.83 -17.91
CA LEU A 613 -30.55 13.83 -18.48
C LEU A 613 -30.80 13.90 -19.99
N LYS A 614 -31.26 15.06 -20.46
CA LYS A 614 -31.48 15.33 -21.89
C LYS A 614 -30.28 16.07 -22.47
N VAL A 615 -29.68 15.50 -23.52
CA VAL A 615 -28.53 16.05 -24.22
C VAL A 615 -28.90 16.28 -25.67
N GLN A 616 -28.57 17.45 -26.22
CA GLN A 616 -28.86 17.78 -27.63
C GLN A 616 -27.81 17.18 -28.57
N GLU A 617 -28.11 17.16 -29.88
CA GLU A 617 -27.18 16.69 -30.90
C GLU A 617 -25.85 17.47 -30.86
N GLY A 618 -24.73 16.73 -30.88
CA GLY A 618 -23.38 17.30 -30.84
C GLY A 618 -23.00 17.98 -29.51
N GLN A 619 -23.82 17.90 -28.47
CA GLN A 619 -23.50 18.40 -27.13
C GLN A 619 -23.05 17.25 -26.21
N THR A 620 -22.25 17.59 -25.20
CA THR A 620 -21.89 16.69 -24.10
C THR A 620 -22.51 17.17 -22.80
N GLY A 621 -23.38 16.35 -22.21
CA GLY A 621 -23.92 16.53 -20.86
C GLY A 621 -23.08 15.79 -19.82
N LYS A 622 -23.28 16.12 -18.54
CA LYS A 622 -22.70 15.40 -17.40
C LYS A 622 -23.82 14.75 -16.59
N LEU A 623 -23.71 13.44 -16.40
CA LEU A 623 -24.58 12.65 -15.53
C LEU A 623 -23.86 12.46 -14.20
N ASP A 624 -24.30 13.16 -13.16
CA ASP A 624 -23.75 12.99 -11.82
C ASP A 624 -24.29 11.69 -11.20
N VAL A 625 -23.37 10.91 -10.65
CA VAL A 625 -23.62 9.57 -10.11
C VAL A 625 -23.03 9.43 -8.71
N THR A 626 -23.71 8.71 -7.82
CA THR A 626 -23.29 8.50 -6.43
C THR A 626 -23.15 7.01 -6.15
N LEU A 627 -21.93 6.57 -5.82
CA LEU A 627 -21.64 5.24 -5.29
C LEU A 627 -21.87 5.23 -3.77
N ARG A 628 -22.58 4.23 -3.25
CA ARG A 628 -22.71 3.99 -1.82
C ARG A 628 -22.58 2.51 -1.47
N THR A 629 -21.85 2.21 -0.40
CA THR A 629 -21.75 0.88 0.22
C THR A 629 -22.50 0.85 1.56
N GLU A 630 -22.71 -0.32 2.15
CA GLU A 630 -23.31 -0.45 3.48
C GLU A 630 -22.27 -0.23 4.60
N GLN A 631 -21.01 -0.58 4.32
CA GLN A 631 -19.86 -0.40 5.22
C GLN A 631 -18.65 0.09 4.42
N ASP A 632 -17.69 0.73 5.09
CA ASP A 632 -16.41 1.07 4.48
C ASP A 632 -15.49 -0.17 4.43
N GLY A 633 -14.91 -0.42 3.26
CA GLY A 633 -13.93 -1.48 3.02
C GLY A 633 -12.55 -0.93 2.66
N HIS A 634 -11.57 -1.82 2.52
CA HIS A 634 -10.24 -1.48 2.03
C HIS A 634 -9.91 -2.31 0.77
N GLY A 635 -9.54 -1.64 -0.33
CA GLY A 635 -9.17 -2.27 -1.60
C GLY A 635 -9.95 -1.72 -2.79
N GLY A 636 -9.76 -2.32 -3.97
CA GLY A 636 -10.41 -1.89 -5.20
C GLY A 636 -11.82 -2.47 -5.33
N LEU A 637 -12.80 -1.63 -5.69
CA LEU A 637 -14.15 -2.03 -6.07
C LEU A 637 -14.35 -1.73 -7.56
N ASN A 638 -14.57 -2.77 -8.35
CA ASN A 638 -14.79 -2.71 -9.79
C ASN A 638 -16.11 -3.40 -10.15
N GLY A 639 -16.81 -2.89 -11.15
CA GLY A 639 -18.08 -3.45 -11.59
C GLY A 639 -18.68 -2.72 -12.79
N THR A 640 -19.96 -2.99 -13.07
CA THR A 640 -20.75 -2.28 -14.09
C THR A 640 -22.07 -1.77 -13.51
N VAL A 641 -22.53 -0.62 -14.01
CA VAL A 641 -23.87 -0.07 -13.75
C VAL A 641 -24.67 -0.07 -15.05
N PRO A 642 -25.92 -0.56 -15.05
CA PRO A 642 -26.80 -0.43 -16.21
C PRO A 642 -27.23 1.03 -16.38
N LEU A 643 -26.91 1.58 -17.54
CA LEU A 643 -27.30 2.91 -17.98
C LEU A 643 -28.36 2.77 -19.07
N HIS A 644 -29.52 3.39 -18.90
CA HIS A 644 -30.55 3.40 -19.92
C HIS A 644 -30.36 4.61 -20.83
N VAL A 645 -30.35 4.37 -22.13
CA VAL A 645 -30.19 5.38 -23.18
C VAL A 645 -31.36 5.29 -24.16
N ALA A 646 -32.01 6.42 -24.43
CA ALA A 646 -33.17 6.51 -25.31
C ALA A 646 -33.14 7.77 -26.18
N ALA A 647 -33.97 7.80 -27.23
CA ALA A 647 -34.12 8.97 -28.09
C ALA A 647 -34.81 10.13 -27.33
N LEU A 648 -34.59 11.37 -27.77
CA LEU A 648 -35.18 12.56 -27.12
C LEU A 648 -36.71 12.64 -27.22
N ASP A 649 -37.26 12.09 -28.30
CA ASP A 649 -38.67 12.12 -28.69
C ASP A 649 -39.43 10.84 -28.30
N ASN A 650 -38.73 9.72 -28.13
CA ASN A 650 -39.29 8.44 -27.69
C ASN A 650 -38.48 7.82 -26.53
N PRO A 651 -38.58 8.37 -25.30
CA PRO A 651 -37.80 7.89 -24.15
C PRO A 651 -38.26 6.52 -23.62
N ASP A 652 -39.41 6.00 -24.08
CA ASP A 652 -39.93 4.68 -23.70
C ASP A 652 -39.30 3.52 -24.50
N ASP A 653 -38.59 3.80 -25.60
CA ASP A 653 -37.82 2.82 -26.38
C ASP A 653 -36.33 2.91 -26.01
N SER A 654 -36.00 2.38 -24.82
CA SER A 654 -34.67 2.47 -24.21
C SER A 654 -33.79 1.25 -24.52
N GLN A 655 -32.53 1.49 -24.83
CA GLN A 655 -31.46 0.49 -24.81
C GLN A 655 -30.70 0.57 -23.47
N THR A 656 -30.38 -0.57 -22.86
CA THR A 656 -29.47 -0.60 -21.70
C THR A 656 -28.02 -0.74 -22.19
N VAL A 657 -27.11 -0.03 -21.55
CA VAL A 657 -25.65 -0.07 -21.77
C VAL A 657 -25.00 -0.37 -20.43
N GLN A 658 -24.11 -1.35 -20.36
CA GLN A 658 -23.35 -1.61 -19.13
C GLN A 658 -22.14 -0.68 -19.09
N VAL A 659 -22.10 0.27 -18.15
CA VAL A 659 -20.99 1.21 -17.98
C VAL A 659 -20.08 0.73 -16.86
N PRO A 660 -18.80 0.42 -17.13
CA PRO A 660 -17.81 0.10 -16.10
C PRO A 660 -17.65 1.21 -15.07
N PHE A 661 -17.43 0.83 -13.80
CA PHE A 661 -17.03 1.75 -12.75
C PHE A 661 -15.88 1.21 -11.89
N SER A 662 -15.11 2.13 -11.31
CA SER A 662 -14.00 1.84 -10.39
C SER A 662 -14.02 2.75 -9.16
N ALA A 663 -13.61 2.20 -8.02
CA ALA A 663 -13.30 2.95 -6.80
C ALA A 663 -12.16 2.26 -6.03
N SER A 664 -11.36 3.03 -5.29
CA SER A 664 -10.49 2.51 -4.24
C SER A 664 -11.08 2.87 -2.88
N LEU A 665 -11.59 1.86 -2.18
CA LEU A 665 -12.22 2.04 -0.88
C LEU A 665 -11.15 2.17 0.21
N ILE A 666 -11.36 3.12 1.12
CA ILE A 666 -10.49 3.37 2.27
C ILE A 666 -11.28 3.17 3.57
N LYS A 667 -10.92 2.16 4.37
CA LYS A 667 -11.45 1.95 5.71
C LYS A 667 -10.84 2.99 6.67
N PRO A 668 -11.60 3.97 7.20
CA PRO A 668 -11.05 4.93 8.14
C PRO A 668 -10.62 4.24 9.43
N LEU A 669 -9.58 4.77 10.10
CA LEU A 669 -9.25 4.31 11.45
C LEU A 669 -10.46 4.49 12.38
N SER A 670 -10.72 3.48 13.22
CA SER A 670 -11.78 3.55 14.23
C SER A 670 -11.48 4.69 15.20
N THR A 671 -12.13 5.84 14.96
CA THR A 671 -11.97 7.07 15.75
C THR A 671 -12.36 6.84 17.21
N VAL A 672 -13.32 5.95 17.46
CA VAL A 672 -13.71 5.53 18.82
C VAL A 672 -12.54 4.85 19.55
N ASN A 673 -11.89 3.86 18.91
CA ASN A 673 -10.76 3.16 19.53
C ASN A 673 -9.55 4.09 19.69
N PHE A 674 -9.24 4.92 18.69
CA PHE A 674 -8.16 5.91 18.77
C PHE A 674 -8.39 6.91 19.92
N VAL A 675 -9.60 7.46 20.05
CA VAL A 675 -9.96 8.38 21.14
C VAL A 675 -9.91 7.70 22.51
N LEU A 676 -10.39 6.45 22.63
CA LEU A 676 -10.32 5.70 23.89
C LEU A 676 -8.87 5.41 24.30
N VAL A 677 -8.00 4.99 23.37
CA VAL A 677 -6.57 4.77 23.63
C VAL A 677 -5.86 6.07 23.98
N LEU A 678 -6.16 7.17 23.28
CA LEU A 678 -5.61 8.50 23.58
C LEU A 678 -6.03 8.99 24.98
N ILE A 679 -7.30 8.84 25.35
CA ILE A 679 -7.80 9.17 26.69
C ILE A 679 -7.12 8.28 27.75
N ALA A 680 -7.01 6.97 27.51
CA ALA A 680 -6.34 6.05 28.42
C ALA A 680 -4.87 6.42 28.62
N ALA A 681 -4.13 6.72 27.54
CA ALA A 681 -2.75 7.17 27.61
C ALA A 681 -2.59 8.51 28.35
N LEU A 682 -3.48 9.47 28.09
CA LEU A 682 -3.45 10.80 28.72
C LEU A 682 -3.85 10.78 30.20
N LEU A 683 -4.62 9.78 30.65
CA LEU A 683 -4.94 9.55 32.06
C LEU A 683 -3.86 8.72 32.78
N LEU A 684 -3.39 7.63 32.17
CA LEU A 684 -2.42 6.72 32.77
C LEU A 684 -1.00 7.31 32.82
N GLY A 685 -0.59 8.04 31.78
CA GLY A 685 0.73 8.67 31.67
C GLY A 685 1.11 9.55 32.87
N PRO A 686 0.31 10.57 33.24
CA PRO A 686 0.51 11.34 34.46
C PRO A 686 -0.07 10.65 35.71
N GLY A 687 -1.13 9.85 35.57
CA GLY A 687 -1.81 9.22 36.69
C GLY A 687 -0.96 8.19 37.45
N ILE A 688 -0.16 7.38 36.73
CA ILE A 688 0.70 6.36 37.34
C ILE A 688 1.82 7.00 38.20
N PRO A 689 2.62 7.97 37.72
CA PRO A 689 3.60 8.68 38.55
C PRO A 689 2.98 9.39 39.76
N LEU A 690 1.84 10.08 39.59
CA LEU A 690 1.17 10.77 40.69
C LEU A 690 0.62 9.78 41.74
N GLY A 691 0.09 8.64 41.30
CA GLY A 691 -0.34 7.54 42.17
C GLY A 691 0.81 6.92 42.96
N LEU A 692 1.95 6.68 42.31
CA LEU A 692 3.17 6.17 42.95
C LEU A 692 3.75 7.17 43.98
N LEU A 693 3.75 8.47 43.67
CA LEU A 693 4.14 9.52 44.62
C LEU A 693 3.21 9.57 45.83
N TYR A 694 1.88 9.50 45.62
CA TYR A 694 0.91 9.46 46.71
C TYR A 694 1.05 8.21 47.59
N LEU A 695 1.31 7.04 46.98
CA LEU A 695 1.55 5.77 47.69
C LEU A 695 2.83 5.82 48.52
N SER A 696 3.92 6.40 47.98
CA SER A 696 5.17 6.65 48.70
C SER A 696 4.95 7.59 49.89
N LYS A 697 4.26 8.71 49.67
CA LYS A 697 3.87 9.67 50.73
C LYS A 697 3.02 9.00 51.82
N TRP A 698 2.07 8.14 51.45
CA TRP A 698 1.30 7.33 52.39
C TRP A 698 2.20 6.40 53.22
N TRP A 699 3.15 5.70 52.58
CA TRP A 699 4.06 4.77 53.23
C TRP A 699 4.94 5.46 54.29
N VAL A 700 5.53 6.61 53.94
CA VAL A 700 6.49 7.36 54.78
C VAL A 700 5.82 8.22 55.85
N SER A 701 4.58 8.70 55.64
CA SER A 701 3.90 9.55 56.63
C SER A 701 3.42 8.74 57.84
N LYS A 702 4.24 8.75 58.90
CA LYS A 702 3.98 8.20 60.24
C LYS A 702 4.68 9.07 61.29
N ILE A 703 4.18 9.03 62.52
CA ILE A 703 4.90 9.54 63.70
C ILE A 703 6.07 8.58 63.98
N PRO A 704 7.33 9.05 64.11
CA PRO A 704 8.49 8.22 64.41
C PRO A 704 8.36 7.41 65.71
N ASP A 705 9.04 6.27 65.79
CA ASP A 705 9.06 5.37 66.95
C ASP A 705 10.03 5.79 68.07
N ILE A 706 10.50 7.04 68.02
CA ILE A 706 11.32 7.66 69.07
C ILE A 706 10.49 7.76 70.35
N PRO A 707 11.03 7.37 71.54
CA PRO A 707 10.32 7.51 72.81
C PRO A 707 9.81 8.94 73.03
N LEU A 708 8.55 9.05 73.47
CA LEU A 708 7.89 10.33 73.71
C LEU A 708 7.45 10.39 75.18
N LEU A 709 7.76 11.50 75.83
CA LEU A 709 7.26 11.91 77.13
C LEU A 709 6.19 12.98 76.87
N ALA A 710 5.09 12.95 77.62
CA ALA A 710 4.06 13.98 77.50
C ALA A 710 3.57 14.44 78.86
N GLU A 711 3.27 15.73 78.96
CA GLU A 711 2.72 16.37 80.15
C GLU A 711 1.59 17.31 79.72
N ARG A 712 0.49 17.36 80.48
CA ARG A 712 -0.66 18.22 80.18
C ARG A 712 -0.94 19.12 81.37
N ILE A 713 -0.48 20.36 81.27
CA ILE A 713 -0.43 21.32 82.37
C ILE A 713 -1.56 22.33 82.20
N ARG A 714 -2.40 22.50 83.22
CA ARG A 714 -3.36 23.60 83.26
C ARG A 714 -2.65 24.90 83.63
N VAL A 715 -2.97 25.96 82.89
CA VAL A 715 -2.31 27.27 82.98
C VAL A 715 -3.34 28.38 82.98
N GLU A 716 -3.00 29.49 83.62
CA GLU A 716 -3.80 30.71 83.63
C GLU A 716 -2.95 31.90 83.18
N VAL A 717 -3.43 32.70 82.22
CA VAL A 717 -2.74 33.91 81.78
C VAL A 717 -3.31 35.12 82.50
N ARG A 718 -2.51 35.78 83.35
CA ARG A 718 -2.88 37.03 84.04
C ARG A 718 -1.86 38.11 83.73
N SER A 719 -2.32 39.28 83.28
CA SER A 719 -1.46 40.44 82.97
C SER A 719 -0.26 40.09 82.07
N ASP A 720 -0.54 39.37 80.98
CA ASP A 720 0.44 38.86 80.00
C ASP A 720 1.53 37.91 80.55
N ILE A 721 1.32 37.36 81.75
CA ILE A 721 2.20 36.34 82.35
C ILE A 721 1.47 35.00 82.42
N ALA A 722 2.12 33.95 81.92
CA ALA A 722 1.69 32.57 82.07
C ALA A 722 1.93 32.08 83.50
N LEU A 723 0.87 31.63 84.18
CA LEU A 723 0.91 31.08 85.54
C LEU A 723 0.54 29.59 85.54
N ARG A 724 1.19 28.83 86.42
CA ARG A 724 0.85 27.46 86.80
C ARG A 724 0.62 27.44 88.30
N ASP A 725 -0.58 27.05 88.72
CA ASP A 725 -0.98 26.97 90.15
C ASP A 725 -0.73 28.25 90.97
N GLY A 726 -0.67 29.42 90.30
CA GLY A 726 -0.44 30.75 90.88
C GLY A 726 0.99 31.28 90.80
N GLU A 727 1.96 30.44 90.43
CA GLU A 727 3.37 30.82 90.23
C GLU A 727 3.71 30.97 88.72
N PRO A 728 4.78 31.68 88.32
CA PRO A 728 5.20 31.77 86.92
C PRO A 728 5.43 30.40 86.29
N PHE A 729 4.99 30.22 85.03
CA PHE A 729 5.11 28.95 84.31
C PHE A 729 6.57 28.53 84.14
N ALA A 730 6.96 27.48 84.86
CA ALA A 730 8.29 26.88 84.83
C ALA A 730 8.18 25.35 84.95
N MET A 731 9.28 24.66 84.58
CA MET A 731 9.41 23.22 84.74
C MET A 731 9.57 22.85 86.23
N VAL A 732 8.91 21.77 86.66
CA VAL A 732 9.10 21.18 88.01
C VAL A 732 9.59 19.73 87.91
N ASP A 733 10.23 19.24 88.97
CA ASP A 733 10.90 17.92 89.02
C ASP A 733 9.98 16.71 88.70
N THR A 734 8.66 16.88 88.77
CA THR A 734 7.67 15.83 88.47
C THR A 734 7.17 15.82 87.03
N ASP A 735 7.55 16.80 86.20
CA ASP A 735 7.05 16.93 84.83
C ASP A 735 7.72 15.95 83.86
N LEU A 736 6.98 15.50 82.84
CA LEU A 736 7.50 14.69 81.72
C LEU A 736 8.12 13.36 82.20
N VAL A 737 7.66 12.81 83.31
CA VAL A 737 8.09 11.50 83.83
C VAL A 737 7.31 10.33 83.21
N ASN A 738 6.19 10.61 82.53
CA ASN A 738 5.28 9.62 81.98
C ASN A 738 5.57 9.35 80.48
N PRO A 739 6.01 8.13 80.10
CA PRO A 739 6.18 7.76 78.69
C PRO A 739 4.85 7.47 78.01
N VAL A 740 4.71 7.92 76.77
CA VAL A 740 3.54 7.70 75.92
C VAL A 740 3.62 6.32 75.25
N PRO A 741 2.67 5.39 75.52
CA PRO A 741 2.65 4.08 74.87
C PRO A 741 2.12 4.16 73.43
N GLY A 742 2.44 3.15 72.60
CA GLY A 742 1.85 2.99 71.26
C GLY A 742 2.65 3.54 70.08
N LEU A 743 3.92 3.88 70.27
CA LEU A 743 4.82 4.39 69.23
C LEU A 743 5.64 3.31 68.47
N ALA A 744 5.65 2.06 68.94
CA ALA A 744 6.48 0.99 68.38
C ALA A 744 6.22 0.75 66.87
N GLY A 745 7.26 0.86 66.05
CA GLY A 745 7.19 0.69 64.59
C GLY A 745 6.59 1.88 63.82
N GLY A 746 6.31 2.99 64.51
CA GLY A 746 5.76 4.23 63.99
C GLY A 746 4.26 4.16 63.74
N THR A 747 3.50 5.11 64.30
CA THR A 747 2.04 5.11 64.23
C THR A 747 1.47 6.25 63.38
N ARG A 748 0.24 6.09 62.89
CA ARG A 748 -0.55 7.16 62.25
C ARG A 748 -1.65 7.73 63.15
N ARG A 749 -1.86 7.13 64.33
CA ARG A 749 -2.79 7.61 65.35
C ARG A 749 -2.23 7.31 66.75
N LEU A 750 -2.12 8.33 67.58
CA LEU A 750 -1.57 8.25 68.93
C LEU A 750 -2.52 8.94 69.91
N SER A 751 -2.80 8.32 71.06
CA SER A 751 -3.60 8.93 72.12
C SER A 751 -2.68 9.42 73.22
N VAL A 752 -2.75 10.71 73.55
CA VAL A 752 -1.86 11.37 74.50
C VAL A 752 -2.67 12.22 75.47
N LEU A 753 -2.73 11.82 76.75
CA LEU A 753 -3.34 12.58 77.85
C LEU A 753 -4.73 13.18 77.50
N GLY A 754 -5.60 12.38 76.88
CA GLY A 754 -6.96 12.78 76.49
C GLY A 754 -7.09 13.54 75.16
N THR A 755 -6.01 13.67 74.38
CA THR A 755 -6.02 14.15 72.99
C THR A 755 -5.67 13.02 72.02
N THR A 756 -6.11 13.10 70.77
CA THR A 756 -5.74 12.17 69.69
C THR A 756 -4.94 12.89 68.61
N LEU A 757 -3.69 12.48 68.43
CA LEU A 757 -2.83 12.92 67.34
C LEU A 757 -3.07 12.00 66.13
N THR A 758 -3.49 12.55 65.00
CA THR A 758 -3.79 11.78 63.77
C THR A 758 -2.97 12.30 62.59
N VAL A 759 -2.25 11.42 61.89
CA VAL A 759 -1.52 11.77 60.68
C VAL A 759 -2.48 12.01 59.51
N VAL A 760 -2.37 13.18 58.89
CA VAL A 760 -3.14 13.63 57.73
C VAL A 760 -2.19 13.84 56.55
N LEU A 761 -2.57 13.29 55.39
CA LEU A 761 -1.75 13.30 54.17
C LEU A 761 -2.02 14.50 53.25
N GLY A 762 -3.23 15.08 53.34
CA GLY A 762 -3.73 16.06 52.37
C GLY A 762 -4.09 15.45 51.02
N ARG A 763 -4.68 16.26 50.13
CA ARG A 763 -5.10 15.82 48.77
C ARG A 763 -3.97 15.83 47.74
N SER A 764 -2.88 16.56 48.00
CA SER A 764 -1.74 16.66 47.07
C SER A 764 -0.77 15.49 47.27
N PRO A 765 -0.26 14.87 46.18
CA PRO A 765 0.88 13.93 46.25
C PRO A 765 2.20 14.63 46.59
N PHE A 766 2.26 15.96 46.50
CA PHE A 766 3.43 16.77 46.85
C PHE A 766 3.37 17.24 48.32
N GLY A 767 4.54 17.55 48.89
CA GLY A 767 4.69 17.98 50.29
C GLY A 767 4.56 16.83 51.32
N ALA A 768 5.01 17.08 52.55
CA ALA A 768 4.94 16.11 53.65
C ALA A 768 3.50 15.91 54.15
N GLY A 769 3.25 14.81 54.86
CA GLY A 769 2.10 14.71 55.77
C GLY A 769 2.33 15.56 57.03
N HIS A 770 1.27 15.79 57.79
CA HIS A 770 1.30 16.47 59.09
C HIS A 770 0.47 15.69 60.12
N VAL A 771 0.55 16.08 61.39
CA VAL A 771 -0.29 15.54 62.47
C VAL A 771 -1.31 16.60 62.85
N ARG A 772 -2.60 16.23 62.83
CA ARG A 772 -3.68 17.05 63.39
C ARG A 772 -4.03 16.56 64.78
N VAL A 773 -4.20 17.48 65.72
CA VAL A 773 -4.60 17.19 67.10
C VAL A 773 -6.11 17.34 67.26
N ASP A 774 -6.75 16.27 67.72
CA ASP A 774 -8.15 16.25 68.13
C ASP A 774 -8.23 16.24 69.65
N ALA A 775 -8.77 17.32 70.22
CA ALA A 775 -8.93 17.54 71.66
C ALA A 775 -10.42 17.55 72.09
N GLY A 776 -11.30 16.94 71.28
CA GLY A 776 -12.74 16.83 71.58
C GLY A 776 -13.47 18.18 71.44
N HIS A 777 -13.81 18.81 72.56
CA HIS A 777 -14.54 20.09 72.58
C HIS A 777 -13.62 21.31 72.71
N LEU A 778 -12.31 21.10 72.92
CA LEU A 778 -11.33 22.16 73.05
C LEU A 778 -10.84 22.60 71.66
N VAL A 779 -10.73 23.91 71.46
CA VAL A 779 -9.99 24.47 70.32
C VAL A 779 -8.49 24.37 70.63
N SER A 780 -7.66 24.23 69.59
CA SER A 780 -6.23 23.97 69.78
C SER A 780 -5.35 24.59 68.70
N THR A 781 -4.12 24.96 69.10
CA THR A 781 -3.08 25.52 68.21
C THR A 781 -1.70 24.99 68.60
N GLY A 782 -0.85 24.73 67.61
CA GLY A 782 0.48 24.12 67.76
C GLY A 782 1.63 25.14 67.87
N SER A 783 2.82 24.65 68.24
CA SER A 783 4.04 25.46 68.35
C SER A 783 4.64 25.88 66.99
N GLU A 784 4.43 25.05 65.95
CA GLU A 784 5.03 25.16 64.62
C GLU A 784 4.09 25.80 63.58
N LEU A 785 4.61 26.19 62.41
CA LEU A 785 3.79 26.71 61.30
C LEU A 785 3.57 25.67 60.18
N PRO A 786 2.33 25.50 59.67
CA PRO A 786 1.08 26.12 60.13
C PRO A 786 0.64 25.55 61.48
N ALA A 787 0.22 26.44 62.40
CA ALA A 787 -0.12 26.08 63.78
C ALA A 787 -1.52 25.45 63.92
N THR A 788 -2.39 25.69 62.95
CA THR A 788 -3.77 25.19 62.90
C THR A 788 -4.10 24.65 61.51
N ASP A 789 -5.14 23.82 61.41
CA ASP A 789 -5.68 23.36 60.11
C ASP A 789 -6.53 24.46 59.43
N ASP A 790 -7.04 24.18 58.23
CA ASP A 790 -7.83 25.12 57.42
C ASP A 790 -9.08 25.69 58.15
N THR A 791 -9.50 25.08 59.27
CA THR A 791 -10.62 25.59 60.09
C THR A 791 -10.18 26.58 61.17
N GLY A 792 -8.88 26.64 61.51
CA GLY A 792 -8.35 27.42 62.63
C GLY A 792 -8.62 26.84 64.02
N LEU A 793 -9.20 25.63 64.12
CA LEU A 793 -9.69 25.07 65.38
C LEU A 793 -8.88 23.86 65.91
N HIS A 794 -8.13 23.20 65.04
CA HIS A 794 -7.33 22.03 65.38
C HIS A 794 -5.85 22.31 65.19
N ALA A 795 -5.03 22.01 66.19
CA ALA A 795 -3.59 22.18 66.10
C ALA A 795 -2.99 21.29 65.02
N VAL A 796 -2.04 21.84 64.28
CA VAL A 796 -1.23 21.10 63.30
C VAL A 796 0.21 21.05 63.80
N LEU A 797 0.81 19.86 63.71
CA LEU A 797 2.17 19.53 64.13
C LEU A 797 2.91 18.82 62.98
N PRO A 798 4.26 18.89 62.94
CA PRO A 798 5.05 18.02 62.07
C PRO A 798 4.87 16.54 62.41
N LEU A 799 5.23 15.64 61.48
CA LEU A 799 5.20 14.19 61.72
C LEU A 799 6.09 13.77 62.90
N ALA A 800 7.24 14.43 63.07
CA ALA A 800 8.07 14.35 64.26
C ALA A 800 7.49 15.28 65.34
N VAL A 801 6.46 14.82 66.05
CA VAL A 801 5.76 15.57 67.11
C VAL A 801 6.62 15.82 68.36
N HIS A 802 7.84 15.31 68.38
CA HIS A 802 8.78 15.41 69.50
C HIS A 802 9.35 16.82 69.62
N ASN A 803 9.45 17.30 70.86
CA ASN A 803 9.86 18.65 71.25
C ASN A 803 8.91 19.74 70.69
N THR A 804 7.61 19.45 70.62
CA THR A 804 6.56 20.40 70.25
C THR A 804 5.60 20.63 71.41
N TRP A 805 4.78 21.68 71.32
CA TRP A 805 3.73 21.95 72.30
C TRP A 805 2.43 22.35 71.60
N VAL A 806 1.32 22.15 72.31
CA VAL A 806 -0.03 22.47 71.85
C VAL A 806 -0.77 23.20 72.96
N VAL A 807 -1.35 24.36 72.64
CA VAL A 807 -2.27 25.07 73.54
C VAL A 807 -3.68 24.60 73.25
N LEU A 808 -4.41 24.21 74.29
CA LEU A 808 -5.79 23.78 74.29
C LEU A 808 -6.61 24.80 75.10
N HIS A 809 -7.75 25.23 74.58
CA HIS A 809 -8.65 26.15 75.27
C HIS A 809 -10.10 25.69 75.12
N ASP A 810 -10.88 25.75 76.20
CA ASP A 810 -12.33 25.55 76.14
C ASP A 810 -12.97 26.87 75.68
N PRO A 811 -13.57 26.96 74.47
CA PRO A 811 -14.19 28.19 73.99
C PRO A 811 -15.38 28.66 74.84
N ARG A 812 -15.83 27.85 75.81
CA ARG A 812 -16.88 28.20 76.80
C ARG A 812 -16.34 28.34 78.23
N GLY A 813 -15.03 28.17 78.41
CA GLY A 813 -14.35 28.34 79.70
C GLY A 813 -13.90 29.77 79.97
N PRO A 814 -13.21 30.00 81.11
CA PRO A 814 -12.65 31.31 81.42
C PRO A 814 -11.66 31.79 80.36
N SER A 815 -11.72 33.08 80.07
CA SER A 815 -10.89 33.79 79.09
C SER A 815 -9.38 33.72 79.33
N THR A 816 -8.98 33.46 80.57
CA THR A 816 -7.59 33.33 81.04
C THR A 816 -7.10 31.90 81.11
N ASP A 817 -7.99 30.89 81.05
CA ASP A 817 -7.66 29.49 81.30
C ASP A 817 -7.28 28.77 79.99
N ALA A 818 -6.19 28.02 80.04
CA ALA A 818 -5.79 27.11 78.98
C ALA A 818 -5.12 25.85 79.55
N GLU A 819 -4.83 24.88 78.67
CA GLU A 819 -4.02 23.72 78.99
C GLU A 819 -2.92 23.57 77.94
N VAL A 820 -1.67 23.43 78.38
CA VAL A 820 -0.54 23.16 77.49
C VAL A 820 -0.25 21.66 77.49
N LEU A 821 -0.35 21.03 76.33
CA LEU A 821 0.17 19.69 76.09
C LEU A 821 1.59 19.80 75.55
N LEU A 822 2.56 19.38 76.35
CA LEU A 822 3.96 19.26 75.98
C LEU A 822 4.25 17.86 75.44
N LEU A 823 4.98 17.78 74.33
CA LEU A 823 5.35 16.54 73.65
C LEU A 823 6.87 16.53 73.47
N VAL A 824 7.62 15.78 74.28
CA VAL A 824 9.08 15.86 74.36
C VAL A 824 9.72 14.51 74.09
N SER A 825 10.83 14.47 73.34
CA SER A 825 11.58 13.21 73.16
C SER A 825 12.14 12.70 74.49
N GLY A 826 12.04 11.39 74.72
CA GLY A 826 12.62 10.72 75.89
C GLY A 826 14.14 10.89 76.00
N ASN A 827 14.79 11.26 74.90
CA ASN A 827 16.24 11.50 74.81
C ASN A 827 16.63 12.99 74.92
N THR A 828 15.66 13.91 75.06
CA THR A 828 15.94 15.35 75.23
C THR A 828 16.51 15.61 76.63
N ASP A 829 17.61 16.36 76.71
CA ASP A 829 18.27 16.72 77.97
C ASP A 829 17.48 17.77 78.78
N ILE A 830 17.92 18.05 80.01
CA ILE A 830 17.20 18.95 80.92
C ILE A 830 17.23 20.40 80.40
N ALA A 831 18.37 20.86 79.87
CA ALA A 831 18.51 22.22 79.36
C ALA A 831 17.58 22.52 78.16
N ALA A 832 17.42 21.57 77.23
CA ALA A 832 16.47 21.73 76.13
C ALA A 832 14.99 21.61 76.58
N ARG A 833 14.70 20.91 77.70
CA ARG A 833 13.37 20.94 78.32
C ARG A 833 13.08 22.31 78.93
N GLU A 834 14.00 22.85 79.72
CA GLU A 834 13.86 24.18 80.34
C GLU A 834 13.61 25.27 79.27
N GLN A 835 14.34 25.22 78.14
CA GLN A 835 14.13 26.13 77.01
C GLN A 835 12.72 26.01 76.40
N LEU A 836 12.17 24.79 76.30
CA LEU A 836 10.80 24.57 75.79
C LEU A 836 9.75 25.18 76.75
N TYR A 837 9.94 25.07 78.06
CA TYR A 837 9.07 25.72 79.04
C TYR A 837 9.16 27.25 78.99
N GLU A 838 10.37 27.80 78.82
CA GLU A 838 10.57 29.24 78.66
C GLU A 838 9.91 29.77 77.37
N GLU A 839 10.00 29.01 76.27
CA GLU A 839 9.34 29.36 75.01
C GLU A 839 7.81 29.36 75.16
N VAL A 840 7.23 28.34 75.82
CA VAL A 840 5.80 28.28 76.14
C VAL A 840 5.40 29.47 77.01
N ALA A 841 6.12 29.75 78.11
CA ALA A 841 5.82 30.88 78.99
C ALA A 841 5.78 32.21 78.23
N ARG A 842 6.67 32.38 77.25
CA ARG A 842 6.80 33.58 76.43
C ARG A 842 5.73 33.70 75.34
N ARG A 843 5.35 32.59 74.68
CA ARG A 843 4.42 32.59 73.53
C ARG A 843 2.96 32.37 73.92
N LEU A 844 2.68 31.75 75.08
CA LEU A 844 1.33 31.37 75.50
C LEU A 844 0.32 32.55 75.51
N PRO A 845 0.63 33.76 76.04
CA PRO A 845 -0.37 34.84 76.09
C PRO A 845 -0.86 35.29 74.71
N GLU A 846 0.06 35.47 73.76
CA GLU A 846 -0.23 35.84 72.37
C GLU A 846 -1.03 34.74 71.67
N VAL A 847 -0.58 33.49 71.82
CA VAL A 847 -1.16 32.32 71.13
C VAL A 847 -2.54 31.97 71.66
N LEU A 848 -2.79 32.11 72.97
CA LEU A 848 -4.11 31.94 73.57
C LEU A 848 -5.09 33.02 73.08
N ASN A 849 -4.65 34.28 73.00
CA ASN A 849 -5.49 35.37 72.48
C ASN A 849 -5.86 35.13 71.00
N GLY A 850 -4.90 34.74 70.17
CA GLY A 850 -5.15 34.36 68.77
C GLY A 850 -6.16 33.21 68.63
N LEU A 851 -6.00 32.15 69.42
CA LEU A 851 -6.90 30.99 69.43
C LEU A 851 -8.33 31.36 69.86
N ARG A 852 -8.47 32.27 70.82
CA ARG A 852 -9.78 32.80 71.27
C ARG A 852 -10.48 33.62 70.18
N LEU A 853 -9.75 34.48 69.47
CA LEU A 853 -10.29 35.22 68.33
C LEU A 853 -10.78 34.29 67.21
N GLN A 854 -10.05 33.21 66.92
CA GLN A 854 -10.47 32.17 65.98
C GLN A 854 -11.73 31.44 66.44
N ALA A 855 -11.84 31.07 67.72
CA ALA A 855 -13.03 30.43 68.29
C ALA A 855 -14.29 31.32 68.22
N VAL A 856 -14.15 32.63 68.44
CA VAL A 856 -15.24 33.62 68.27
C VAL A 856 -15.65 33.74 66.80
N GLN A 857 -14.69 33.83 65.89
CA GLN A 857 -14.96 33.90 64.44
C GLN A 857 -15.65 32.64 63.91
N ALA A 858 -15.33 31.46 64.47
CA ALA A 858 -16.00 30.19 64.17
C ALA A 858 -17.38 30.03 64.87
N GLY A 859 -17.83 31.01 65.66
CA GLY A 859 -19.12 30.96 66.37
C GLY A 859 -19.18 29.97 67.53
N LEU A 860 -18.03 29.55 68.07
CA LEU A 860 -17.94 28.62 69.21
C LEU A 860 -17.98 29.32 70.58
N ALA A 861 -17.68 30.62 70.61
CA ALA A 861 -17.63 31.51 71.77
C ALA A 861 -18.31 32.85 71.46
N SER A 862 -18.81 33.57 72.48
CA SER A 862 -19.41 34.91 72.29
C SER A 862 -18.44 36.04 72.67
N PRO A 863 -18.36 37.15 71.91
CA PRO A 863 -17.44 38.26 72.22
C PRO A 863 -17.82 39.10 73.46
N HIS A 864 -18.81 38.68 74.24
CA HIS A 864 -19.34 39.41 75.41
C HIS A 864 -19.14 38.66 76.74
N ASP A 865 -18.48 37.51 76.76
CA ASP A 865 -18.32 36.70 77.98
C ASP A 865 -17.20 37.21 78.93
N ASP A 866 -16.45 38.25 78.54
CA ASP A 866 -15.48 38.96 79.39
C ASP A 866 -16.13 40.14 80.16
N ALA A 867 -16.87 39.84 81.22
CA ALA A 867 -17.47 40.84 82.12
C ALA A 867 -16.57 41.17 83.34
N GLY A 868 -15.41 41.79 83.09
CA GLY A 868 -14.57 42.43 84.12
C GLY A 868 -14.76 43.96 84.12
N PRO A 869 -14.96 44.64 85.28
CA PRO A 869 -15.34 46.06 85.28
C PRO A 869 -14.14 46.99 85.00
N GLY A 870 -13.99 47.40 83.73
CA GLY A 870 -13.02 48.41 83.28
C GLY A 870 -13.68 49.40 82.31
N ALA A 871 -13.53 50.70 82.57
CA ALA A 871 -14.29 51.74 81.88
C ALA A 871 -13.85 51.99 80.41
N SER A 872 -14.82 52.24 79.53
CA SER A 872 -14.58 52.88 78.23
C SER A 872 -14.06 54.31 78.42
N PRO A 873 -12.93 54.73 77.81
CA PRO A 873 -12.40 56.08 77.98
C PRO A 873 -13.07 57.18 77.14
N PHE A 874 -13.91 56.84 76.15
CA PHE A 874 -14.50 57.84 75.24
C PHE A 874 -15.99 57.60 74.98
N GLY A 875 -16.80 58.56 75.44
CA GLY A 875 -18.24 58.65 75.16
C GLY A 875 -18.56 59.52 73.94
N GLU A 876 -19.73 59.22 73.39
CA GLU A 876 -20.45 59.77 72.22
C GLU A 876 -20.31 61.29 71.93
N THR A 877 -20.43 61.78 70.69
CA THR A 877 -21.71 61.80 69.94
C THR A 877 -21.59 62.24 68.47
N ALA A 878 -22.31 61.54 67.56
CA ALA A 878 -22.86 61.93 66.24
C ALA A 878 -21.91 62.54 65.15
N VAL A 879 -22.13 62.45 63.83
CA VAL A 879 -23.35 62.35 62.99
C VAL A 879 -23.01 61.65 61.63
N GLY A 880 -23.96 60.91 61.04
CA GLY A 880 -24.14 60.84 59.57
C GLY A 880 -23.47 59.70 58.78
N ALA A 881 -24.24 59.02 57.92
CA ALA A 881 -23.81 57.95 57.00
C ALA A 881 -23.25 58.51 55.66
N PRO A 882 -22.59 57.71 54.79
CA PRO A 882 -23.29 56.69 53.98
C PRO A 882 -22.55 55.34 53.81
N VAL A 883 -23.24 54.41 53.13
CA VAL A 883 -22.87 53.00 52.89
C VAL A 883 -21.90 52.77 51.72
N GLY A 884 -21.06 51.73 51.87
CA GLY A 884 -20.09 51.16 50.93
C GLY A 884 -18.99 50.47 51.75
N TYR A 885 -18.44 49.31 51.42
CA TYR A 885 -18.41 48.54 50.17
C TYR A 885 -18.10 47.07 50.52
N ASP A 886 -18.76 46.12 49.85
CA ASP A 886 -18.47 44.67 49.99
C ASP A 886 -17.97 44.12 48.64
N PRO A 887 -16.67 43.79 48.52
CA PRO A 887 -16.15 43.02 47.41
C PRO A 887 -16.19 41.52 47.73
N PHE A 888 -16.82 40.74 46.84
CA PHE A 888 -16.85 39.26 46.77
C PHE A 888 -18.00 38.52 47.50
N ALA A 889 -19.25 38.84 47.14
CA ALA A 889 -20.40 37.93 47.26
C ALA A 889 -21.29 37.97 45.97
N ASP A 890 -22.01 36.88 45.68
CA ASP A 890 -22.42 36.49 44.31
C ASP A 890 -23.95 36.27 44.08
N GLY A 891 -24.41 36.46 42.83
CA GLY A 891 -25.64 35.88 42.24
C GLY A 891 -27.01 36.60 42.39
N GLY A 892 -27.73 36.88 41.28
CA GLY A 892 -29.16 37.27 41.32
C GLY A 892 -29.83 37.89 40.06
N GLN A 893 -30.26 37.06 39.11
CA GLN A 893 -30.93 37.28 37.80
C GLN A 893 -32.02 38.39 37.56
N ALA A 894 -32.13 38.79 36.26
CA ALA A 894 -33.27 39.33 35.48
C ALA A 894 -33.82 40.76 35.78
N SER A 895 -34.04 41.68 34.82
CA SER A 895 -34.66 41.55 33.47
C SER A 895 -34.25 42.66 32.47
N ALA A 896 -34.47 42.44 31.16
CA ALA A 896 -34.26 43.39 30.04
C ALA A 896 -35.48 44.35 29.83
N PRO A 897 -35.55 45.30 28.84
CA PRO A 897 -34.65 45.57 27.69
C PRO A 897 -34.38 47.06 27.29
N MET A 898 -33.35 47.30 26.44
CA MET A 898 -33.37 48.14 25.20
C MET A 898 -31.94 48.29 24.59
N SER A 899 -31.83 48.38 23.26
CA SER A 899 -30.57 48.41 22.46
C SER A 899 -30.13 49.84 22.08
N PRO A 900 -28.83 50.15 21.85
CA PRO A 900 -28.12 49.91 20.55
C PRO A 900 -26.57 49.70 20.73
N PRO A 901 -25.68 49.84 19.71
CA PRO A 901 -25.69 49.47 18.27
C PRO A 901 -24.75 48.24 18.01
N PRO A 902 -24.52 47.74 16.77
CA PRO A 902 -23.71 46.52 16.57
C PRO A 902 -22.20 46.78 16.60
N MET A 903 -21.44 45.88 17.24
CA MET A 903 -19.97 45.79 17.13
C MET A 903 -19.54 44.41 16.62
N SER A 904 -18.58 44.41 15.69
CA SER A 904 -18.08 43.24 14.96
C SER A 904 -17.14 42.35 15.79
N PRO A 905 -17.00 41.05 15.45
CA PRO A 905 -16.01 40.17 16.09
C PRO A 905 -14.55 40.55 15.73
N PRO A 906 -13.57 40.18 16.57
CA PRO A 906 -12.16 40.49 16.33
C PRO A 906 -11.56 39.66 15.17
N PRO A 907 -10.57 40.18 14.44
CA PRO A 907 -9.91 39.45 13.36
C PRO A 907 -8.97 38.36 13.91
N MET A 908 -9.06 37.16 13.35
CA MET A 908 -8.04 36.12 13.53
C MET A 908 -6.78 36.45 12.71
N ALA A 909 -5.62 36.07 13.25
CA ALA A 909 -4.33 36.25 12.58
C ALA A 909 -4.17 35.24 11.40
N PRO A 910 -3.53 35.64 10.28
CA PRO A 910 -3.26 34.74 9.16
C PRO A 910 -2.07 33.80 9.42
N PRO A 911 -2.02 32.62 8.78
CA PRO A 911 -0.86 31.72 8.83
C PRO A 911 0.36 32.29 8.07
N PRO A 912 1.58 31.78 8.34
CA PRO A 912 2.80 32.26 7.67
C PRO A 912 2.80 31.91 6.17
N ARG A 913 3.20 32.86 5.33
CA ARG A 913 3.42 32.63 3.89
C ARG A 913 4.72 31.88 3.65
N GLY A 914 4.65 30.80 2.87
CA GLY A 914 5.81 30.27 2.15
C GLY A 914 6.22 31.19 0.98
N PRO A 915 7.37 30.95 0.34
CA PRO A 915 7.83 31.74 -0.81
C PRO A 915 6.94 31.52 -2.04
N GLU A 916 6.52 32.60 -2.69
CA GLU A 916 5.69 32.54 -3.91
C GLU A 916 6.53 32.19 -5.15
N PRO A 917 5.98 31.38 -6.10
CA PRO A 917 6.60 31.14 -7.39
C PRO A 917 6.40 32.35 -8.34
N MET A 918 7.44 32.73 -9.08
CA MET A 918 7.33 33.78 -10.10
C MET A 918 6.58 33.26 -11.35
N GLY A 919 5.54 34.00 -11.75
CA GLY A 919 4.86 33.81 -13.04
C GLY A 919 5.70 34.33 -14.23
N PRO A 920 5.37 33.92 -15.47
CA PRO A 920 6.24 34.14 -16.64
C PRO A 920 6.15 35.58 -17.20
N GLY A 921 7.33 36.18 -17.41
CA GLY A 921 7.52 37.40 -18.20
C GLY A 921 8.14 37.11 -19.59
N PRO A 922 8.05 38.03 -20.55
CA PRO A 922 8.20 37.72 -21.98
C PRO A 922 9.65 37.46 -22.41
N GLY A 923 9.82 36.50 -23.33
CA GLY A 923 11.13 36.13 -23.87
C GLY A 923 11.67 37.08 -24.96
N PRO A 924 13.01 37.12 -25.17
CA PRO A 924 13.64 37.61 -26.38
C PRO A 924 14.15 36.47 -27.30
N ALA A 925 14.44 36.82 -28.55
CA ALA A 925 14.75 35.93 -29.67
C ALA A 925 16.21 35.36 -29.66
N PRO A 926 16.56 34.39 -30.54
CA PRO A 926 17.74 33.54 -30.38
C PRO A 926 19.07 34.17 -30.87
N GLY A 927 20.18 33.76 -30.25
CA GLY A 927 21.56 34.12 -30.63
C GLY A 927 22.54 32.95 -30.45
N GLN A 928 23.43 32.78 -31.41
CA GLN A 928 24.40 31.66 -31.54
C GLN A 928 25.76 31.95 -30.84
N PRO A 929 26.77 31.04 -30.83
CA PRO A 929 27.57 30.76 -29.63
C PRO A 929 28.97 31.42 -29.58
N GLY A 930 29.58 31.41 -28.38
CA GLY A 930 30.98 31.75 -28.14
C GLY A 930 31.51 31.14 -26.82
N PRO A 931 32.82 30.85 -26.66
CA PRO A 931 33.29 29.84 -25.70
C PRO A 931 34.07 30.35 -24.46
N ALA A 932 34.27 29.39 -23.53
CA ALA A 932 35.31 29.29 -22.49
C ALA A 932 35.20 30.15 -21.20
N GLN A 933 35.13 29.47 -20.04
CA GLN A 933 36.31 29.20 -19.18
C GLN A 933 35.98 28.26 -18.00
N GLN A 934 36.96 27.44 -17.59
CA GLN A 934 36.91 26.60 -16.38
C GLN A 934 37.21 27.42 -15.11
N PRO A 935 36.83 26.90 -13.93
CA PRO A 935 37.79 26.80 -12.83
C PRO A 935 38.05 25.36 -12.41
N ARG A 936 39.32 25.07 -12.10
CA ARG A 936 39.74 23.83 -11.41
C ARG A 936 39.31 23.87 -9.95
N TYR A 937 38.96 22.73 -9.38
CA TYR A 937 39.41 22.36 -8.04
C TYR A 937 39.81 20.89 -8.03
N ASP A 938 40.91 20.59 -7.35
CA ASP A 938 41.66 19.34 -7.42
C ASP A 938 42.00 18.94 -5.98
N SER A 939 41.57 17.76 -5.54
CA SER A 939 42.00 17.10 -4.30
C SER A 939 41.47 15.68 -4.21
N ASP A 940 42.21 14.73 -4.78
CA ASP A 940 42.08 13.30 -4.47
C ASP A 940 43.40 12.80 -3.86
N PRO A 941 43.40 12.28 -2.62
CA PRO A 941 44.57 11.66 -2.03
C PRO A 941 44.30 10.25 -1.49
N PHE A 942 44.22 9.22 -2.34
CA PHE A 942 44.78 7.89 -2.04
C PHE A 942 44.94 7.01 -3.30
N ASN A 943 46.09 7.17 -3.99
CA ASN A 943 46.53 6.27 -5.05
C ASN A 943 47.56 5.26 -4.49
N PRO A 944 47.23 3.96 -4.38
CA PRO A 944 48.20 2.93 -4.02
C PRO A 944 48.90 2.35 -5.27
N PHE A 945 50.21 2.10 -5.14
CA PHE A 945 51.10 1.45 -6.12
C PHE A 945 51.61 2.30 -7.29
N GLY A 946 52.85 2.79 -7.11
CA GLY A 946 53.77 3.19 -8.18
C GLY A 946 55.18 2.73 -7.84
N GLU A 947 56.03 2.57 -8.86
CA GLU A 947 57.38 1.94 -8.86
C GLU A 947 57.38 0.39 -8.74
N GLY A 948 58.13 -0.36 -9.56
CA GLY A 948 58.93 0.04 -10.73
C GLY A 948 60.04 -0.96 -11.08
N ALA A 949 59.82 -1.83 -12.07
CA ALA A 949 60.82 -2.62 -12.80
C ALA A 949 60.22 -3.18 -14.09
#